data_AF-A0A924GZT3-F1
#
_entry.id   AF-A0A924GZT3-F1
#
_cell.length_a   1.000
_cell.length_b   1.000
_cell.length_c   1.000
_cell.angle_alpha   90.00
_cell.angle_beta   90.00
_cell.angle_gamma   90.00
#
_symmetry.space_group_name_H-M   'P 1'
#
loop_
_entity.id
_entity.type
_entity.pdbx_description
1 polymer ?
#
loop_
_entity_poly.entity_id
_entity_poly.type
_entity_poly.pdbx_seq_one_letter_code
_entity_poly.pdbx_strand_id
1 'polypeptide(L)'
;EGLGKDVTDKFLAGLPGIQKEGCDGLITSARWVVHKMPAHTRTVCLEFFGNAKDAVPSIVDIKDFMFAEAKRGGAALAGLEHLDDRYLKAVGYATKSKRGTDAKGGLTSAVPKMVLFGDIAGDDADVVARATSEVVRLANCRAGEGFVAISPEARKKFWLDRKRTAAISKHTNAFKVNEDVVIPLPRMGEYTEGIEHINIELSLRNKLALAEALESFFVKGSLPLGKSDDAGEIASAELLEDRVQQARAVIRDVGAEWQHWLANLDVKMPNATRTYFEELQDHTLRASWKTQIRAPLQSIFAGAALTPIVDECQKIHGQVLKGRVWVALHMHAGDGNVHTNIPVNSDNYEMLQTAHEAVARIMVLARTLDGVISGEHGIGITKLEFLTDAELKPFADYKAKVDPEGRFNKGKLLRNQELSTKVLPGLQAEKAYKNGSEDAGYADLTNAYTPSFGLMGHESLIMQQSDIGAIADSVKDCLRCGKCKPVCATHVPRANLLYSPRNKILATSLLVEAFLYEEQTRRGVSIRHWEEFEDVADHCTVCHKCLSPCPVDIDFGDVSMNMRNLLRKMGQKSFRPGNAAAMFFLNATNPQTIKFMRSAMVDVGSKAQRLANDLLRRLARKQTAAPPATVGKAPVKEQVIHFINKKMPGGLPKKSARALLDI
;
A
#
# COMPACT_ATOMS: atom_id res chain seq x y z
N GLU A 1 21.09 -20.61 -13.06
CA GLU A 1 22.07 -20.19 -12.04
C GLU A 1 21.92 -18.70 -11.75
N GLY A 2 22.15 -18.24 -10.52
CA GLY A 2 22.11 -16.80 -10.19
C GLY A 2 20.78 -16.23 -9.68
N LEU A 3 19.70 -17.03 -9.65
CA LEU A 3 18.38 -16.65 -9.11
C LEU A 3 18.24 -17.19 -7.68
N GLY A 4 18.75 -16.47 -6.69
CA GLY A 4 18.82 -16.94 -5.30
C GLY A 4 17.46 -17.16 -4.61
N LYS A 5 16.39 -16.58 -5.16
CA LYS A 5 15.01 -16.62 -4.63
C LYS A 5 13.99 -17.09 -5.66
N ASP A 6 14.34 -17.99 -6.57
CA ASP A 6 13.31 -18.59 -7.43
C ASP A 6 12.34 -19.45 -6.60
N VAL A 7 11.06 -19.11 -6.55
CA VAL A 7 9.98 -19.92 -5.91
C VAL A 7 9.17 -20.73 -6.92
N THR A 8 9.45 -20.56 -8.21
CA THR A 8 8.81 -21.29 -9.30
C THR A 8 9.48 -22.65 -9.52
N ASP A 9 10.78 -22.78 -9.20
CA ASP A 9 11.53 -24.03 -9.34
C ASP A 9 12.53 -24.26 -8.19
N LYS A 10 12.04 -24.38 -6.94
CA LYS A 10 12.89 -24.78 -5.80
C LYS A 10 13.20 -26.28 -5.83
N PHE A 11 14.47 -26.64 -5.95
CA PHE A 11 14.88 -28.02 -5.78
C PHE A 11 14.60 -28.52 -4.34
N LEU A 12 13.55 -29.34 -4.17
CA LEU A 12 13.11 -29.91 -2.89
C LEU A 12 13.27 -31.45 -2.87
N ALA A 13 14.46 -31.95 -3.20
CA ALA A 13 14.85 -33.36 -3.06
C ALA A 13 13.80 -34.37 -3.60
N GLY A 14 13.24 -34.10 -4.78
CA GLY A 14 12.26 -34.96 -5.45
C GLY A 14 10.79 -34.50 -5.37
N LEU A 15 10.49 -33.37 -4.72
CA LEU A 15 9.19 -32.69 -4.81
C LEU A 15 9.22 -31.60 -5.89
N PRO A 16 8.08 -31.31 -6.55
CA PRO A 16 7.99 -30.18 -7.50
C PRO A 16 8.39 -28.89 -6.81
N GLY A 17 9.21 -28.08 -7.48
CA GLY A 17 9.79 -26.87 -6.90
C GLY A 17 8.87 -25.66 -6.78
N ILE A 18 7.63 -25.78 -7.28
CA ILE A 18 6.59 -24.78 -7.07
C ILE A 18 6.19 -24.73 -5.59
N GLN A 19 6.16 -23.53 -5.02
CA GLN A 19 5.52 -23.29 -3.74
C GLN A 19 4.05 -23.73 -3.80
N LYS A 20 3.69 -24.74 -3.01
CA LYS A 20 2.41 -25.49 -3.13
C LYS A 20 1.17 -24.72 -2.69
N GLU A 21 1.33 -23.63 -1.92
CA GLU A 21 0.24 -22.74 -1.49
C GLU A 21 -0.97 -23.44 -0.86
N GLY A 22 -0.77 -24.57 -0.16
CA GLY A 22 -1.86 -25.35 0.44
C GLY A 22 -2.72 -26.12 -0.56
N CYS A 23 -2.25 -26.30 -1.80
CA CYS A 23 -2.90 -27.11 -2.82
C CYS A 23 -2.67 -28.62 -2.65
N ASP A 24 -1.81 -29.04 -1.73
CA ASP A 24 -1.50 -30.45 -1.46
C ASP A 24 -1.68 -30.85 0.01
N GLY A 25 -2.32 -29.99 0.81
CA GLY A 25 -2.63 -30.27 2.21
C GLY A 25 -2.52 -29.06 3.13
N LEU A 26 -2.55 -29.33 4.44
CA LEU A 26 -2.44 -28.32 5.50
C LEU A 26 -1.20 -28.57 6.36
N ILE A 27 -0.39 -27.53 6.55
CA ILE A 27 0.75 -27.57 7.48
C ILE A 27 0.22 -27.44 8.91
N THR A 28 0.34 -28.50 9.71
CA THR A 28 -0.12 -28.52 11.11
C THR A 28 1.00 -28.25 12.12
N SER A 29 2.25 -28.49 11.73
CA SER A 29 3.43 -28.25 12.56
C SER A 29 4.67 -28.04 11.68
N ALA A 30 5.69 -27.35 12.22
CA ALA A 30 6.95 -27.10 11.54
C ALA A 30 8.11 -27.12 12.55
N ARG A 31 9.28 -27.57 12.11
CA ARG A 31 10.54 -27.49 12.87
C ARG A 31 11.45 -26.47 12.19
N TRP A 32 11.93 -25.50 12.96
CA TRP A 32 12.80 -24.45 12.46
C TRP A 32 14.23 -24.69 12.94
N VAL A 33 15.21 -24.46 12.05
CA VAL A 33 16.60 -24.29 12.46
C VAL A 33 16.79 -22.83 12.85
N VAL A 34 17.26 -22.60 14.07
CA VAL A 34 17.52 -21.26 14.59
C VAL A 34 19.03 -21.04 14.71
N HIS A 35 19.50 -19.88 14.26
CA HIS A 35 20.91 -19.51 14.32
C HIS A 35 21.17 -18.58 15.51
N LYS A 36 22.37 -18.65 16.08
CA LYS A 36 22.82 -17.68 17.08
C LYS A 36 23.04 -16.33 16.41
N MET A 37 22.49 -15.26 16.99
CA MET A 37 22.66 -13.91 16.47
C MET A 37 24.12 -13.44 16.67
N PRO A 38 24.79 -12.89 15.64
CA PRO A 38 26.17 -12.40 15.78
C PRO A 38 26.28 -11.28 16.82
N ALA A 39 27.44 -11.19 17.49
CA ALA A 39 27.66 -10.24 18.58
C ALA A 39 27.72 -8.77 18.12
N HIS A 40 28.21 -8.52 16.91
CA HIS A 40 28.42 -7.18 16.37
C HIS A 40 27.69 -7.02 15.04
N THR A 41 27.08 -5.85 14.83
CA THR A 41 26.43 -5.52 13.55
C THR A 41 26.50 -4.02 13.31
N ARG A 42 26.84 -3.64 12.08
CA ARG A 42 26.80 -2.26 11.57
C ARG A 42 25.83 -2.18 10.41
N THR A 43 25.14 -1.05 10.28
CA THR A 43 24.26 -0.78 9.14
C THR A 43 24.93 0.23 8.22
N VAL A 44 25.02 -0.08 6.92
CA VAL A 44 25.43 0.85 5.86
C VAL A 44 24.21 1.47 5.20
N CYS A 45 24.33 2.73 4.81
CA CYS A 45 23.38 3.44 3.94
C CYS A 45 24.19 4.08 2.81
N LEU A 46 23.92 3.73 1.56
CA LEU A 46 24.69 4.17 0.39
C LEU A 46 23.74 4.95 -0.54
N GLU A 47 24.02 6.22 -0.79
CA GLU A 47 23.19 7.13 -1.60
C GLU A 47 23.82 7.36 -2.98
N PHE A 48 23.06 7.18 -4.06
CA PHE A 48 23.52 7.35 -5.43
C PHE A 48 22.69 8.41 -6.15
N PHE A 49 23.36 9.37 -6.79
CA PHE A 49 22.71 10.53 -7.44
C PHE A 49 22.70 10.46 -8.97
N GLY A 50 23.53 9.59 -9.56
CA GLY A 50 23.59 9.35 -11.01
C GLY A 50 22.48 8.43 -11.54
N ASN A 51 22.58 8.03 -12.80
CA ASN A 51 21.64 7.07 -13.38
C ASN A 51 21.73 5.74 -12.61
N ALA A 52 20.56 5.13 -12.34
CA ALA A 52 20.49 3.88 -11.59
C ALA A 52 21.31 2.76 -12.27
N LYS A 53 21.40 2.74 -13.60
CA LYS A 53 22.21 1.74 -14.34
C LYS A 53 23.69 1.77 -13.96
N ASP A 54 24.23 2.95 -13.67
CA ASP A 54 25.63 3.14 -13.30
C ASP A 54 25.89 2.74 -11.84
N ALA A 55 24.83 2.80 -11.02
CA ALA A 55 24.85 2.49 -9.61
C ALA A 55 24.66 0.98 -9.34
N VAL A 56 23.86 0.28 -10.16
CA VAL A 56 23.58 -1.16 -10.01
C VAL A 56 24.83 -2.04 -9.90
N PRO A 57 25.92 -1.84 -10.67
CA PRO A 57 27.15 -2.62 -10.51
C PRO A 57 27.71 -2.63 -9.08
N SER A 58 27.46 -1.58 -8.29
CA SER A 58 27.85 -1.55 -6.86
C SER A 58 27.22 -2.68 -6.05
N ILE A 59 26.00 -3.13 -6.40
CA ILE A 59 25.32 -4.24 -5.72
C ILE A 59 26.11 -5.53 -5.93
N VAL A 60 26.56 -5.78 -7.17
CA VAL A 60 27.37 -6.96 -7.53
C VAL A 60 28.72 -6.89 -6.82
N ASP A 61 29.41 -5.75 -6.93
CA ASP A 61 30.73 -5.53 -6.32
C ASP A 61 30.68 -5.77 -4.79
N ILE A 62 29.65 -5.23 -4.10
CA ILE A 62 29.44 -5.39 -2.65
C ILE A 62 29.12 -6.84 -2.31
N LYS A 63 28.23 -7.49 -3.05
CA LYS A 63 27.83 -8.88 -2.80
C LYS A 63 29.04 -9.82 -2.94
N ASP A 64 29.78 -9.71 -4.04
CA ASP A 64 30.90 -10.59 -4.32
C ASP A 64 32.00 -10.45 -3.26
N PHE A 65 32.30 -9.22 -2.85
CA PHE A 65 33.19 -8.95 -1.73
C PHE A 65 32.68 -9.60 -0.42
N MET A 66 31.43 -9.34 -0.04
CA MET A 66 30.88 -9.84 1.22
C MET A 66 30.74 -11.38 1.25
N PHE A 67 30.48 -12.01 0.11
CA PHE A 67 30.40 -13.47 0.01
C PHE A 67 31.78 -14.11 0.09
N ALA A 68 32.81 -13.47 -0.50
CA ALA A 68 34.19 -13.89 -0.32
C ALA A 68 34.63 -13.74 1.14
N GLU A 69 34.24 -12.66 1.81
CA GLU A 69 34.55 -12.41 3.23
C GLU A 69 33.87 -13.44 4.15
N ALA A 70 32.59 -13.73 3.92
CA ALA A 70 31.87 -14.76 4.67
C ALA A 70 32.48 -16.15 4.52
N LYS A 71 32.94 -16.52 3.30
CA LYS A 71 33.64 -17.80 3.05
C LYS A 71 34.96 -17.92 3.81
N ARG A 72 35.63 -16.79 4.11
CA ARG A 72 36.86 -16.74 4.91
C ARG A 72 36.58 -16.82 6.42
N GLY A 73 35.32 -16.93 6.84
CA GLY A 73 34.91 -16.87 8.24
C GLY A 73 34.89 -15.44 8.81
N GLY A 74 34.89 -14.43 7.94
CA GLY A 74 34.82 -13.01 8.31
C GLY A 74 33.40 -12.53 8.55
N ALA A 75 33.16 -11.23 8.34
CA ALA A 75 31.83 -10.65 8.47
C ALA A 75 30.88 -11.15 7.36
N ALA A 76 29.61 -11.29 7.70
CA ALA A 76 28.54 -11.68 6.79
C ALA A 76 27.63 -10.50 6.47
N LEU A 77 27.16 -10.45 5.22
CA LEU A 77 26.09 -9.55 4.81
C LEU A 77 24.75 -10.17 5.23
N ALA A 78 24.12 -9.62 6.27
CA ALA A 78 22.86 -10.10 6.80
C ALA A 78 21.64 -9.69 5.95
N GLY A 79 21.79 -8.62 5.17
CA GLY A 79 20.80 -8.18 4.21
C GLY A 79 21.29 -6.95 3.45
N LEU A 80 20.84 -6.82 2.20
CA LEU A 80 21.08 -5.65 1.36
C LEU A 80 19.78 -5.32 0.61
N GLU A 81 19.24 -4.16 0.92
CA GLU A 81 17.98 -3.64 0.43
C GLU A 81 18.22 -2.40 -0.43
N HIS A 82 17.29 -2.13 -1.33
CA HIS A 82 17.33 -0.98 -2.23
C HIS A 82 15.98 -0.28 -2.28
N LEU A 83 16.01 1.05 -2.41
CA LEU A 83 14.87 1.90 -2.73
C LEU A 83 15.20 2.82 -3.91
N ASP A 84 14.28 2.93 -4.87
CA ASP A 84 14.35 3.91 -5.95
C ASP A 84 13.87 5.32 -5.53
N ASP A 85 14.12 6.33 -6.36
CA ASP A 85 13.77 7.72 -6.07
C ASP A 85 12.28 7.96 -5.86
N ARG A 86 11.42 7.17 -6.51
CA ARG A 86 9.97 7.26 -6.36
C ARG A 86 9.53 6.76 -4.98
N TYR A 87 10.09 5.66 -4.50
CA TYR A 87 9.92 5.21 -3.12
C TYR A 87 10.47 6.22 -2.13
N LEU A 88 11.67 6.75 -2.37
CA LEU A 88 12.29 7.74 -1.49
C LEU A 88 11.42 8.99 -1.35
N LYS A 89 10.86 9.50 -2.46
CA LYS A 89 9.87 10.60 -2.45
C LYS A 89 8.62 10.23 -1.66
N ALA A 90 8.07 9.03 -1.89
CA ALA A 90 6.84 8.59 -1.26
C ALA A 90 6.95 8.37 0.25
N VAL A 91 8.11 7.91 0.75
CA VAL A 91 8.34 7.72 2.20
C VAL A 91 8.82 8.98 2.91
N GLY A 92 9.01 10.09 2.18
CA GLY A 92 9.57 11.33 2.72
C GLY A 92 11.01 11.15 3.21
N TYR A 93 11.83 10.46 2.40
CA TYR A 93 13.22 10.16 2.73
C TYR A 93 14.04 11.43 2.98
N ALA A 94 14.78 11.44 4.08
CA ALA A 94 15.72 12.51 4.39
C ALA A 94 17.13 12.13 3.89
N THR A 95 17.56 12.79 2.81
CA THR A 95 18.91 12.68 2.25
C THR A 95 19.96 12.98 3.30
N LYS A 96 20.95 12.09 3.44
CA LYS A 96 22.04 12.21 4.42
C LYS A 96 23.22 12.98 3.84
N SER A 97 23.43 12.91 2.53
CA SER A 97 24.43 13.66 1.79
C SER A 97 24.21 15.18 1.84
N LYS A 98 25.33 15.91 1.84
CA LYS A 98 25.36 17.37 1.62
C LYS A 98 25.27 17.75 0.14
N ARG A 99 25.44 16.83 -0.81
CA ARG A 99 25.19 17.10 -2.25
C ARG A 99 23.75 17.49 -2.56
N GLY A 100 22.84 17.30 -1.60
CA GLY A 100 21.48 17.82 -1.61
C GLY A 100 21.33 19.33 -1.35
N THR A 101 22.41 20.12 -1.26
CA THR A 101 22.33 21.59 -1.09
C THR A 101 22.86 22.31 -2.32
N ASP A 102 22.15 23.34 -2.81
CA ASP A 102 22.70 24.21 -3.86
C ASP A 102 23.85 25.08 -3.34
N ALA A 103 24.56 25.74 -4.26
CA ALA A 103 25.63 26.69 -4.00
C ALA A 103 25.21 27.93 -3.17
N LYS A 104 23.91 28.10 -2.85
CA LYS A 104 23.38 29.19 -2.01
C LYS A 104 22.92 28.71 -0.63
N GLY A 105 23.16 27.46 -0.26
CA GLY A 105 22.78 26.90 1.04
C GLY A 105 21.27 26.66 1.20
N GLY A 106 20.51 26.68 0.09
CA GLY A 106 19.12 26.24 0.06
C GLY A 106 19.03 24.70 -0.01
N LEU A 107 17.98 24.12 0.60
CA LEU A 107 17.63 22.72 0.35
C LEU A 107 17.32 22.57 -1.14
N THR A 108 18.21 21.97 -1.92
CA THR A 108 17.79 21.43 -3.21
C THR A 108 17.11 20.10 -2.96
N SER A 109 16.01 19.88 -3.65
CA SER A 109 15.25 18.64 -3.64
C SER A 109 15.98 17.47 -4.33
N ALA A 110 17.31 17.35 -4.21
CA ALA A 110 18.04 16.24 -4.80
C ALA A 110 17.88 15.00 -3.92
N VAL A 111 16.71 14.37 -4.04
CA VAL A 111 16.48 13.00 -3.57
C VAL A 111 17.42 12.09 -4.38
N PRO A 112 18.19 11.18 -3.75
CA PRO A 112 19.01 10.23 -4.48
C PRO A 112 18.19 9.44 -5.49
N LYS A 113 18.81 9.05 -6.60
CA LYS A 113 18.17 8.20 -7.61
C LYS A 113 18.01 6.76 -7.11
N MET A 114 18.90 6.33 -6.23
CA MET A 114 18.94 5.00 -5.65
C MET A 114 19.58 5.08 -4.25
N VAL A 115 19.04 4.32 -3.28
CA VAL A 115 19.65 4.14 -1.96
C VAL A 115 19.73 2.67 -1.61
N LEU A 116 20.90 2.21 -1.13
CA LEU A 116 21.11 0.89 -0.57
C LEU A 116 21.19 0.93 0.96
N PHE A 117 20.54 -0.01 1.63
CA PHE A 117 20.64 -0.23 3.07
C PHE A 117 21.10 -1.66 3.34
N GLY A 118 22.12 -1.86 4.16
CA GLY A 118 22.57 -3.22 4.46
C GLY A 118 23.07 -3.40 5.88
N ASP A 119 22.85 -4.57 6.44
CA ASP A 119 23.41 -4.97 7.74
C ASP A 119 24.59 -5.89 7.52
N ILE A 120 25.74 -5.56 8.12
CA ILE A 120 26.96 -6.35 8.11
C ILE A 120 27.19 -6.82 9.54
N ALA A 121 27.22 -8.15 9.74
CA ALA A 121 27.22 -8.77 11.05
C ALA A 121 28.36 -9.79 11.20
N GLY A 122 28.87 -9.95 12.42
CA GLY A 122 29.93 -10.89 12.74
C GLY A 122 30.22 -10.93 14.23
N ASP A 123 31.08 -11.85 14.65
CA ASP A 123 31.45 -12.02 16.06
C ASP A 123 32.70 -11.22 16.47
N ASP A 124 33.41 -10.64 15.50
CA ASP A 124 34.57 -9.75 15.72
C ASP A 124 34.24 -8.32 15.25
N ALA A 125 34.36 -7.36 16.16
CA ALA A 125 34.03 -5.96 15.91
C ALA A 125 34.93 -5.28 14.87
N ASP A 126 36.21 -5.65 14.80
CA ASP A 126 37.20 -5.06 13.89
C ASP A 126 37.05 -5.63 12.48
N VAL A 127 36.73 -6.93 12.35
CA VAL A 127 36.39 -7.55 11.06
C VAL A 127 35.14 -6.89 10.48
N VAL A 128 34.08 -6.73 11.29
CA VAL A 128 32.86 -6.03 10.87
C VAL A 128 33.16 -4.59 10.48
N ALA A 129 34.03 -3.90 11.21
CA ALA A 129 34.45 -2.54 10.90
C ALA A 129 35.13 -2.43 9.53
N ARG A 130 36.12 -3.29 9.27
CA ARG A 130 36.88 -3.32 8.00
C ARG A 130 35.97 -3.63 6.81
N ALA A 131 35.13 -4.65 6.93
CA ALA A 131 34.17 -5.02 5.89
C ALA A 131 33.20 -3.87 5.58
N THR A 132 32.71 -3.18 6.62
CA THR A 132 31.83 -2.01 6.46
C THR A 132 32.51 -0.87 5.72
N SER A 133 33.75 -0.53 6.09
CA SER A 133 34.52 0.53 5.42
C SER A 133 34.78 0.19 3.95
N GLU A 134 35.06 -1.07 3.64
CA GLU A 134 35.29 -1.52 2.28
C GLU A 134 34.02 -1.46 1.41
N VAL A 135 32.87 -1.83 1.97
CA VAL A 135 31.57 -1.66 1.30
C VAL A 135 31.29 -0.20 0.95
N VAL A 136 31.61 0.74 1.85
CA VAL A 136 31.50 2.18 1.56
C VAL A 136 32.48 2.59 0.45
N ARG A 137 33.72 2.07 0.47
CA ARG A 137 34.71 2.34 -0.57
C ARG A 137 34.24 1.88 -1.95
N LEU A 138 33.66 0.68 -2.05
CA LEU A 138 33.10 0.14 -3.30
C LEU A 138 31.97 1.02 -3.85
N ALA A 139 31.06 1.48 -2.97
CA ALA A 139 30.00 2.41 -3.37
C ALA A 139 30.55 3.75 -3.88
N ASN A 140 31.57 4.30 -3.21
CA ASN A 140 32.21 5.56 -3.59
C ASN A 140 32.87 5.48 -4.99
N CYS A 141 33.41 4.31 -5.38
CA CYS A 141 33.96 4.08 -6.72
C CYS A 141 32.90 4.17 -7.84
N ARG A 142 31.61 4.08 -7.51
CA ARG A 142 30.46 4.17 -8.43
C ARG A 142 29.65 5.45 -8.22
N ALA A 143 30.31 6.54 -7.82
CA ALA A 143 29.70 7.84 -7.52
C ALA A 143 28.63 7.84 -6.42
N GLY A 144 28.60 6.79 -5.58
CA GLY A 144 27.79 6.75 -4.37
C GLY A 144 28.45 7.49 -3.20
N GLU A 145 27.66 7.77 -2.16
CA GLU A 145 28.15 8.24 -0.86
C GLU A 145 27.67 7.30 0.25
N GLY A 146 28.60 6.78 1.06
CA GLY A 146 28.29 5.83 2.12
C GLY A 146 28.29 6.41 3.53
N PHE A 147 27.33 5.96 4.34
CA PHE A 147 27.14 6.30 5.75
C PHE A 147 27.04 5.03 6.60
N VAL A 148 27.57 5.07 7.81
CA VAL A 148 27.59 3.91 8.72
C VAL A 148 26.89 4.24 10.04
N ALA A 149 25.99 3.36 10.46
CA ALA A 149 25.35 3.39 11.77
C ALA A 149 25.84 2.21 12.62
N ILE A 150 26.35 2.52 13.81
CA ILE A 150 26.93 1.53 14.75
C ILE A 150 25.96 1.25 15.91
N SER A 151 25.40 2.28 16.54
CA SER A 151 24.51 2.09 17.70
C SER A 151 23.16 1.48 17.28
N PRO A 152 22.52 0.65 18.14
CA PRO A 152 21.22 0.08 17.86
C PRO A 152 20.15 1.12 17.47
N GLU A 153 20.18 2.29 18.10
CA GLU A 153 19.25 3.40 17.83
C GLU A 153 19.48 4.01 16.44
N ALA A 154 20.74 4.24 16.07
CA ALA A 154 21.10 4.77 14.75
C ALA A 154 20.75 3.76 13.63
N ARG A 155 21.04 2.47 13.86
CA ARG A 155 20.66 1.40 12.93
C ARG A 155 19.15 1.32 12.75
N LYS A 156 18.40 1.38 13.86
CA LYS A 156 16.93 1.42 13.83
C LYS A 156 16.40 2.62 13.04
N LYS A 157 17.07 3.77 13.12
CA LYS A 157 16.73 4.97 12.35
C LYS A 157 16.99 4.77 10.84
N PHE A 158 18.11 4.17 10.44
CA PHE A 158 18.40 3.88 9.03
C PHE A 158 17.37 2.91 8.43
N TRP A 159 16.99 1.88 9.18
CA TRP A 159 15.97 0.92 8.76
C TRP A 159 14.53 1.44 8.82
N LEU A 160 14.30 2.62 9.40
CA LEU A 160 12.96 3.20 9.54
C LEU A 160 12.36 3.49 8.16
N ASP A 161 13.18 4.00 7.23
CA ASP A 161 12.77 4.41 5.89
C ASP A 161 12.32 3.18 5.07
N ARG A 162 13.09 2.09 5.12
CA ARG A 162 12.71 0.80 4.51
C ARG A 162 11.45 0.19 5.13
N LYS A 163 11.21 0.37 6.43
CA LYS A 163 9.98 -0.11 7.11
C LYS A 163 8.74 0.72 6.78
N ARG A 164 8.94 1.91 6.19
CA ARG A 164 7.89 2.83 5.75
C ARG A 164 7.54 2.69 4.28
N THR A 165 8.09 1.73 3.53
CA THR A 165 7.72 1.53 2.11
C THR A 165 6.21 1.34 1.88
N ALA A 166 5.47 0.80 2.86
CA ALA A 166 4.01 0.74 2.83
C ALA A 166 3.34 2.12 2.69
N ALA A 167 4.00 3.21 3.11
CA ALA A 167 3.51 4.59 2.98
C ALA A 167 3.37 5.05 1.53
N ILE A 168 3.96 4.36 0.55
CA ILE A 168 3.68 4.62 -0.88
C ILE A 168 2.18 4.51 -1.19
N SER A 169 1.46 3.70 -0.42
CA SER A 169 0.02 3.52 -0.55
C SER A 169 -0.79 4.73 -0.03
N LYS A 170 -0.15 5.75 0.57
CA LYS A 170 -0.81 7.05 0.80
C LYS A 170 -1.16 7.77 -0.52
N HIS A 171 -0.50 7.39 -1.61
CA HIS A 171 -0.77 7.91 -2.95
C HIS A 171 -1.74 7.00 -3.75
N THR A 172 -2.39 6.03 -3.10
CA THR A 172 -3.39 5.13 -3.70
C THR A 172 -4.73 5.25 -2.98
N ASN A 173 -5.81 4.97 -3.70
CA ASN A 173 -7.12 4.70 -3.13
C ASN A 173 -7.30 3.18 -3.06
N ALA A 174 -7.35 2.65 -1.83
CA ALA A 174 -7.55 1.23 -1.47
C ALA A 174 -6.36 0.25 -1.58
N PHE A 175 -5.68 0.10 -2.72
CA PHE A 175 -4.60 -0.91 -2.84
C PHE A 175 -3.53 -0.60 -3.90
N LYS A 176 -2.41 -1.32 -3.81
CA LYS A 176 -1.33 -1.33 -4.80
C LYS A 176 -1.27 -2.71 -5.46
N VAL A 177 -0.98 -2.76 -6.76
CA VAL A 177 -0.57 -4.01 -7.41
C VAL A 177 0.90 -4.24 -7.05
N ASN A 178 1.21 -5.43 -6.54
CA ASN A 178 2.55 -5.75 -6.07
C ASN A 178 3.03 -7.03 -6.75
N GLU A 179 3.95 -6.84 -7.68
CA GLU A 179 4.65 -7.94 -8.33
C GLU A 179 6.03 -8.09 -7.73
N ASP A 180 6.51 -9.32 -7.71
CA ASP A 180 7.84 -9.70 -7.27
C ASP A 180 8.46 -10.58 -8.35
N VAL A 181 9.54 -10.11 -8.95
CA VAL A 181 10.28 -10.83 -9.98
C VAL A 181 11.71 -11.01 -9.50
N VAL A 182 12.41 -12.04 -9.98
CA VAL A 182 13.83 -12.23 -9.68
C VAL A 182 14.61 -12.03 -10.97
N ILE A 183 15.53 -11.08 -10.94
CA ILE A 183 16.37 -10.71 -12.08
C ILE A 183 17.82 -11.11 -11.76
N PRO A 184 18.55 -11.73 -12.70
CA PRO A 184 19.98 -11.95 -12.55
C PRO A 184 20.69 -10.63 -12.24
N LEU A 185 21.47 -10.58 -11.16
CA LEU A 185 22.10 -9.33 -10.71
C LEU A 185 22.89 -8.58 -11.79
N PRO A 186 23.64 -9.23 -12.70
CA PRO A 186 24.34 -8.52 -13.78
C PRO A 186 23.40 -7.78 -14.74
N ARG A 187 22.15 -8.23 -14.89
CA ARG A 187 21.13 -7.67 -15.79
C ARG A 187 20.16 -6.72 -15.08
N MET A 188 20.37 -6.45 -13.80
CA MET A 188 19.49 -5.59 -12.99
C MET A 188 19.42 -4.14 -13.51
N GLY A 189 20.49 -3.65 -14.13
CA GLY A 189 20.55 -2.32 -14.75
C GLY A 189 19.58 -2.23 -15.93
N GLU A 190 19.58 -3.24 -16.80
CA GLU A 190 18.65 -3.35 -17.93
C GLU A 190 17.20 -3.41 -17.46
N TYR A 191 16.92 -4.14 -16.38
CA TYR A 191 15.58 -4.19 -15.80
C TYR A 191 15.12 -2.81 -15.32
N THR A 192 15.96 -2.09 -14.58
CA THR A 192 15.63 -0.76 -14.07
C THR A 192 15.42 0.24 -15.21
N GLU A 193 16.22 0.17 -16.28
CA GLU A 193 16.06 0.99 -17.49
C GLU A 193 14.75 0.68 -18.24
N GLY A 194 14.41 -0.60 -18.39
CA GLY A 194 13.13 -1.02 -19.00
C GLY A 194 11.90 -0.57 -18.18
N ILE A 195 11.98 -0.59 -16.85
CA ILE A 195 10.91 -0.04 -15.99
C ILE A 195 10.81 1.49 -16.14
N GLU A 196 11.93 2.19 -16.27
CA GLU A 196 11.93 3.64 -16.52
C GLU A 196 11.30 3.97 -17.89
N HIS A 197 11.57 3.15 -18.91
CA HIS A 197 10.93 3.28 -20.21
C HIS A 197 9.40 3.15 -20.12
N ILE A 198 8.91 2.11 -19.43
CA ILE A 198 7.46 1.94 -19.16
C ILE A 198 6.90 3.16 -18.44
N ASN A 199 7.61 3.68 -17.43
CA ASN A 199 7.19 4.85 -16.67
C ASN A 199 7.09 6.13 -17.50
N ILE A 200 8.04 6.39 -18.39
CA ILE A 200 8.02 7.56 -19.28
C ILE A 200 6.83 7.46 -20.23
N GLU A 201 6.60 6.27 -20.80
CA GLU A 201 5.46 6.02 -21.68
C GLU A 201 4.12 6.26 -20.97
N LEU A 202 3.92 5.65 -19.79
CA LEU A 202 2.72 5.86 -18.97
C LEU A 202 2.54 7.33 -18.59
N SER A 203 3.63 8.04 -18.29
CA SER A 203 3.57 9.47 -18.00
C SER A 203 3.16 10.30 -19.22
N LEU A 204 3.59 9.94 -20.43
CA LEU A 204 3.22 10.65 -21.67
C LEU A 204 1.77 10.35 -22.04
N ARG A 205 1.33 9.09 -21.96
CA ARG A 205 -0.09 8.71 -22.17
C ARG A 205 -1.03 9.51 -21.27
N ASN A 206 -0.73 9.63 -19.97
CA ASN A 206 -1.54 10.44 -19.05
C ASN A 206 -1.55 11.94 -19.39
N LYS A 207 -0.44 12.48 -19.89
CA LYS A 207 -0.34 13.88 -20.32
C LYS A 207 -1.12 14.13 -21.61
N LEU A 208 -1.17 13.16 -22.52
CA LEU A 208 -1.99 13.23 -23.73
C LEU A 208 -3.48 13.20 -23.39
N ALA A 209 -3.90 12.32 -22.47
CA ALA A 209 -5.27 12.33 -21.94
C ALA A 209 -5.64 13.68 -21.31
N LEU A 210 -4.69 14.36 -20.67
CA LEU A 210 -4.89 15.73 -20.17
C LEU A 210 -5.11 16.72 -21.31
N ALA A 211 -4.29 16.68 -22.36
CA ALA A 211 -4.44 17.55 -23.52
C ALA A 211 -5.83 17.37 -24.17
N GLU A 212 -6.28 16.12 -24.33
CA GLU A 212 -7.60 15.78 -24.87
C GLU A 212 -8.76 16.26 -23.96
N ALA A 213 -8.64 16.09 -22.64
CA ALA A 213 -9.64 16.55 -21.69
C ALA A 213 -9.77 18.08 -21.69
N LEU A 214 -8.66 18.80 -21.80
CA LEU A 214 -8.65 20.26 -21.90
C LEU A 214 -9.20 20.74 -23.24
N GLU A 215 -8.86 20.06 -24.35
CA GLU A 215 -9.44 20.38 -25.65
C GLU A 215 -10.96 20.21 -25.62
N SER A 216 -11.45 19.11 -25.05
CA SER A 216 -12.88 18.84 -24.86
C SER A 216 -13.57 19.92 -24.02
N PHE A 217 -12.91 20.39 -22.95
CA PHE A 217 -13.42 21.50 -22.12
C PHE A 217 -13.60 22.79 -22.91
N PHE A 218 -12.61 23.17 -23.73
CA PHE A 218 -12.70 24.37 -24.55
C PHE A 218 -13.69 24.24 -25.72
N VAL A 219 -13.86 23.04 -26.28
CA VAL A 219 -14.85 22.77 -27.35
C VAL A 219 -16.30 22.86 -26.83
N LYS A 220 -16.55 22.42 -25.58
CA LYS A 220 -17.89 22.43 -24.99
C LYS A 220 -18.47 23.85 -24.85
N GLY A 221 -17.63 24.89 -24.81
CA GLY A 221 -18.02 26.31 -24.83
C GLY A 221 -18.63 26.86 -23.54
N SER A 222 -19.02 26.01 -22.58
CA SER A 222 -19.56 26.42 -21.28
C SER A 222 -18.45 26.84 -20.30
N LEU A 223 -17.78 27.96 -20.57
CA LEU A 223 -16.63 28.42 -19.79
C LEU A 223 -17.07 29.21 -18.53
N PRO A 224 -16.53 28.87 -17.33
CA PRO A 224 -16.84 29.60 -16.12
C PRO A 224 -16.19 30.99 -16.14
N LEU A 225 -16.97 32.03 -15.91
CA LEU A 225 -16.51 33.42 -15.81
C LEU A 225 -16.62 33.92 -14.38
N GLY A 226 -15.62 34.70 -13.96
CA GLY A 226 -15.55 35.33 -12.65
C GLY A 226 -16.37 36.61 -12.57
N LYS A 227 -16.55 37.13 -11.35
CA LYS A 227 -17.12 38.46 -11.16
C LYS A 227 -16.05 39.51 -11.45
N SER A 228 -16.41 40.51 -12.24
CA SER A 228 -15.63 41.73 -12.45
C SER A 228 -16.31 42.86 -11.70
N ASP A 229 -15.54 43.70 -11.00
CA ASP A 229 -16.03 44.95 -10.40
C ASP A 229 -16.12 46.09 -11.43
N ASP A 230 -15.49 45.94 -12.60
CA ASP A 230 -15.56 46.88 -13.72
C ASP A 230 -16.38 46.30 -14.89
N ALA A 231 -17.47 46.98 -15.26
CA ALA A 231 -18.35 46.60 -16.36
C ALA A 231 -17.66 46.60 -17.75
N GLY A 232 -16.44 47.15 -17.85
CA GLY A 232 -15.61 47.16 -19.06
C GLY A 232 -14.62 45.98 -19.20
N GLU A 233 -14.46 45.11 -18.19
CA GLU A 233 -13.52 43.98 -18.23
C GLU A 233 -14.14 42.65 -18.69
N ILE A 234 -15.45 42.62 -18.98
CA ILE A 234 -16.07 41.45 -19.60
C ILE A 234 -15.60 41.43 -21.07
N ALA A 235 -14.65 40.54 -21.39
CA ALA A 235 -14.19 40.35 -22.76
C ALA A 235 -15.40 40.17 -23.68
N SER A 236 -15.44 40.89 -24.82
CA SER A 236 -16.46 40.67 -25.84
C SER A 236 -16.47 39.19 -26.25
N ALA A 237 -17.61 38.66 -26.68
CA ALA A 237 -17.72 37.26 -27.11
C ALA A 237 -16.64 36.89 -28.15
N GLU A 238 -16.30 37.83 -29.04
CA GLU A 238 -15.23 37.69 -30.03
C GLU A 238 -13.82 37.60 -29.39
N LEU A 239 -13.51 38.43 -28.38
CA LEU A 239 -12.22 38.39 -27.68
C LEU A 239 -12.06 37.12 -26.84
N LEU A 240 -13.15 36.62 -26.26
CA LEU A 240 -13.14 35.34 -25.55
C LEU A 240 -12.92 34.18 -26.53
N GLU A 241 -13.58 34.21 -27.69
CA GLU A 241 -13.42 33.20 -28.73
C GLU A 241 -11.98 33.14 -29.27
N ASP A 242 -11.36 34.30 -29.54
CA ASP A 242 -9.95 34.35 -29.98
C ASP A 242 -9.00 33.75 -28.93
N ARG A 243 -9.17 34.11 -27.65
CA ARG A 243 -8.38 33.52 -26.54
C ARG A 243 -8.57 32.01 -26.43
N VAL A 244 -9.78 31.51 -26.66
CA VAL A 244 -10.06 30.06 -26.68
C VAL A 244 -9.34 29.39 -27.86
N GLN A 245 -9.32 30.00 -29.05
CA GLN A 245 -8.56 29.45 -30.17
C GLN A 245 -7.05 29.43 -29.89
N GLN A 246 -6.50 30.49 -29.30
CA GLN A 246 -5.10 30.53 -28.87
C GLN A 246 -4.79 29.43 -27.85
N ALA A 247 -5.66 29.25 -26.84
CA ALA A 247 -5.51 28.19 -25.84
C ALA A 247 -5.52 26.80 -26.47
N ARG A 248 -6.43 26.55 -27.41
CA ARG A 248 -6.51 25.28 -28.15
C ARG A 248 -5.30 25.03 -29.04
N ALA A 249 -4.76 26.07 -29.68
CA ALA A 249 -3.53 25.96 -30.46
C ALA A 249 -2.36 25.51 -29.58
N VAL A 250 -2.16 26.15 -28.43
CA VAL A 250 -1.13 25.73 -27.45
C VAL A 250 -1.32 24.26 -27.03
N ILE A 251 -2.54 23.86 -26.69
CA ILE A 251 -2.82 22.49 -26.25
C ILE A 251 -2.52 21.48 -27.37
N ARG A 252 -2.89 21.78 -28.61
CA ARG A 252 -2.65 20.90 -29.77
C ARG A 252 -1.17 20.80 -30.12
N ASP A 253 -0.45 21.91 -30.13
CA ASP A 253 0.99 21.93 -30.46
C ASP A 253 1.78 21.14 -29.41
N VAL A 254 1.50 21.37 -28.13
CA VAL A 254 2.11 20.63 -27.02
C VAL A 254 1.69 19.15 -27.03
N GLY A 255 0.42 18.86 -27.32
CA GLY A 255 -0.08 17.50 -27.47
C GLY A 255 0.61 16.75 -28.60
N ALA A 256 0.79 17.39 -29.76
CA ALA A 256 1.50 16.83 -30.90
C ALA A 256 2.98 16.58 -30.60
N GLU A 257 3.64 17.49 -29.89
CA GLU A 257 5.02 17.32 -29.43
C GLU A 257 5.15 16.10 -28.48
N TRP A 258 4.27 16.00 -27.49
CA TRP A 258 4.27 14.87 -26.55
C TRP A 258 3.95 13.53 -27.24
N GLN A 259 3.03 13.54 -28.22
CA GLN A 259 2.70 12.37 -29.03
C GLN A 259 3.87 11.96 -29.91
N HIS A 260 4.60 12.92 -30.48
CA HIS A 260 5.81 12.67 -31.25
C HIS A 260 6.88 12.02 -30.40
N TRP A 261 7.13 12.53 -29.19
CA TRP A 261 8.07 11.91 -28.25
C TRP A 261 7.66 10.48 -27.88
N LEU A 262 6.37 10.26 -27.59
CA LEU A 262 5.84 8.94 -27.25
C LEU A 262 6.05 7.93 -28.39
N ALA A 263 5.80 8.34 -29.64
CA ALA A 263 5.93 7.48 -30.81
C ALA A 263 7.39 7.17 -31.19
N ASN A 264 8.35 7.96 -30.69
CA ASN A 264 9.75 7.92 -31.11
C ASN A 264 10.73 7.72 -29.95
N LEU A 265 10.31 7.16 -28.80
CA LEU A 265 11.15 7.02 -27.61
C LEU A 265 12.53 6.39 -27.91
N ASP A 266 12.56 5.32 -28.69
CA ASP A 266 13.79 4.59 -29.05
C ASP A 266 14.55 5.16 -30.26
N VAL A 267 14.05 6.26 -30.85
CA VAL A 267 14.66 6.90 -32.02
C VAL A 267 15.62 7.99 -31.55
N LYS A 268 16.78 8.09 -32.21
CA LYS A 268 17.73 9.19 -32.00
C LYS A 268 17.21 10.47 -32.64
N MET A 269 17.30 11.59 -31.95
CA MET A 269 16.90 12.86 -32.56
C MET A 269 17.84 13.21 -33.73
N PRO A 270 17.34 13.94 -34.75
CA PRO A 270 18.20 14.48 -35.79
C PRO A 270 19.35 15.31 -35.16
N ASN A 271 20.60 14.97 -35.49
CA ASN A 271 21.82 15.58 -34.94
C ASN A 271 22.10 15.34 -33.44
N ALA A 272 21.37 14.45 -32.76
CA ALA A 272 21.68 14.05 -31.40
C ALA A 272 22.37 12.68 -31.34
N THR A 273 23.17 12.48 -30.29
CA THR A 273 23.81 11.18 -30.00
C THR A 273 22.90 10.24 -29.22
N ARG A 274 21.84 10.78 -28.60
CA ARG A 274 20.93 10.11 -27.67
C ARG A 274 19.52 9.97 -28.23
N THR A 275 18.80 8.99 -27.71
CA THR A 275 17.38 8.73 -28.00
C THR A 275 16.47 9.72 -27.27
N TYR A 276 15.23 9.88 -27.73
CA TYR A 276 14.22 10.65 -26.99
C TYR A 276 14.02 10.10 -25.57
N PHE A 277 14.08 8.77 -25.39
CA PHE A 277 14.03 8.13 -24.08
C PHE A 277 15.13 8.62 -23.13
N GLU A 278 16.39 8.59 -23.55
CA GLU A 278 17.53 9.01 -22.73
C GLU A 278 17.42 10.49 -22.31
N GLU A 279 16.96 11.36 -23.20
CA GLU A 279 16.78 12.79 -22.90
C GLU A 279 15.56 13.08 -22.03
N LEU A 280 14.50 12.29 -22.13
CA LEU A 280 13.37 12.37 -21.21
C LEU A 280 13.73 11.82 -19.81
N GLN A 281 14.55 10.77 -19.77
CA GLN A 281 15.02 10.11 -18.55
C GLN A 281 15.88 11.04 -17.69
N ASP A 282 16.80 11.80 -18.29
CA ASP A 282 17.66 12.75 -17.58
C ASP A 282 17.06 14.15 -17.41
N HIS A 283 15.86 14.36 -17.96
CA HIS A 283 15.11 15.61 -17.97
C HIS A 283 15.70 16.73 -18.85
N THR A 284 16.57 16.41 -19.81
CA THR A 284 16.93 17.32 -20.91
C THR A 284 15.67 17.74 -21.68
N LEU A 285 14.84 16.75 -22.03
CA LEU A 285 13.48 16.96 -22.49
C LEU A 285 12.51 16.81 -21.32
N ARG A 286 11.51 17.69 -21.24
CA ARG A 286 10.56 17.68 -20.13
C ARG A 286 9.13 18.01 -20.55
N ALA A 287 8.34 16.96 -20.75
CA ALA A 287 6.89 17.08 -20.88
C ALA A 287 6.28 17.62 -19.56
N SER A 288 5.87 18.88 -19.54
CA SER A 288 5.54 19.60 -18.30
C SER A 288 4.27 20.43 -18.44
N TRP A 289 3.19 19.97 -17.80
CA TRP A 289 1.94 20.73 -17.61
C TRP A 289 2.18 22.15 -17.11
N LYS A 290 3.08 22.33 -16.13
CA LYS A 290 3.29 23.62 -15.47
C LYS A 290 3.87 24.67 -16.41
N THR A 291 4.79 24.27 -17.28
CA THR A 291 5.56 25.20 -18.13
C THR A 291 5.02 25.27 -19.55
N GLN A 292 4.60 24.14 -20.14
CA GLN A 292 4.17 24.08 -21.53
C GLN A 292 2.68 24.38 -21.74
N ILE A 293 1.82 24.13 -20.74
CA ILE A 293 0.37 24.40 -20.89
C ILE A 293 -0.12 25.43 -19.88
N ARG A 294 0.02 25.19 -18.57
CA ARG A 294 -0.54 26.06 -17.54
C ARG A 294 -0.04 27.50 -17.61
N ALA A 295 1.28 27.69 -17.75
CA ALA A 295 1.85 29.03 -17.82
C ALA A 295 1.34 29.82 -19.05
N PRO A 296 1.36 29.26 -20.27
CA PRO A 296 0.69 29.87 -21.42
C PRO A 296 -0.80 30.15 -21.21
N LEU A 297 -1.57 29.21 -20.63
CA LEU A 297 -2.99 29.42 -20.34
C LEU A 297 -3.21 30.55 -19.35
N GLN A 298 -2.35 30.71 -18.34
CA GLN A 298 -2.39 31.83 -17.39
C GLN A 298 -2.13 33.18 -18.09
N SER A 299 -1.26 33.20 -19.10
CA SER A 299 -1.02 34.40 -19.91
C SER A 299 -2.19 34.73 -20.83
N ILE A 300 -2.81 33.72 -21.46
CA ILE A 300 -3.97 33.88 -22.37
C ILE A 300 -5.21 34.35 -21.59
N PHE A 301 -5.47 33.74 -20.43
CA PHE A 301 -6.61 34.04 -19.56
C PHE A 301 -6.22 34.93 -18.38
N ALA A 302 -5.47 36.00 -18.66
CA ALA A 302 -5.14 37.01 -17.65
C ALA A 302 -6.37 37.87 -17.29
N GLY A 303 -6.46 38.25 -16.01
CA GLY A 303 -7.53 39.08 -15.44
C GLY A 303 -8.48 38.32 -14.51
N ALA A 304 -9.04 39.00 -13.51
CA ALA A 304 -9.86 38.38 -12.46
C ALA A 304 -11.12 37.67 -13.02
N ALA A 305 -11.68 38.20 -14.11
CA ALA A 305 -12.85 37.63 -14.78
C ALA A 305 -12.59 36.27 -15.46
N LEU A 306 -11.34 35.93 -15.80
CA LEU A 306 -11.00 34.71 -16.55
C LEU A 306 -10.24 33.68 -15.71
N THR A 307 -9.81 34.04 -14.49
CA THR A 307 -9.21 33.12 -13.52
C THR A 307 -9.99 31.81 -13.34
N PRO A 308 -11.34 31.80 -13.27
CA PRO A 308 -12.09 30.56 -13.10
C PRO A 308 -11.90 29.54 -14.23
N ILE A 309 -11.56 29.99 -15.46
CA ILE A 309 -11.24 29.10 -16.59
C ILE A 309 -9.95 28.34 -16.30
N VAL A 310 -8.92 29.04 -15.81
CA VAL A 310 -7.63 28.43 -15.46
C VAL A 310 -7.78 27.51 -14.24
N ASP A 311 -8.59 27.90 -13.27
CA ASP A 311 -8.90 27.06 -12.10
C ASP A 311 -9.60 25.76 -12.52
N GLU A 312 -10.53 25.84 -13.47
CA GLU A 312 -11.17 24.65 -14.03
C GLU A 312 -10.17 23.75 -14.77
N CYS A 313 -9.25 24.34 -15.56
CA CYS A 313 -8.15 23.59 -16.18
C CYS A 313 -7.26 22.90 -15.12
N GLN A 314 -7.02 23.54 -13.97
CA GLN A 314 -6.28 22.93 -12.86
C GLN A 314 -7.05 21.78 -12.20
N LYS A 315 -8.39 21.90 -12.06
CA LYS A 315 -9.24 20.80 -11.57
C LYS A 315 -9.21 19.61 -12.54
N ILE A 316 -9.35 19.85 -13.84
CA ILE A 316 -9.22 18.82 -14.88
C ILE A 316 -7.85 18.13 -14.79
N HIS A 317 -6.77 18.91 -14.68
CA HIS A 317 -5.44 18.34 -14.44
C HIS A 317 -5.38 17.48 -13.17
N GLY A 318 -5.98 17.93 -12.06
CA GLY A 318 -6.06 17.14 -10.83
C GLY A 318 -6.80 15.81 -11.00
N GLN A 319 -7.91 15.80 -11.75
CA GLN A 319 -8.71 14.61 -12.05
C GLN A 319 -7.93 13.62 -12.94
N VAL A 320 -7.32 14.10 -14.03
CA VAL A 320 -6.54 13.26 -14.95
C VAL A 320 -5.28 12.73 -14.27
N LEU A 321 -4.58 13.56 -13.48
CA LEU A 321 -3.38 13.16 -12.75
C LEU A 321 -3.67 12.04 -11.72
N LYS A 322 -4.87 12.02 -11.13
CA LYS A 322 -5.31 10.96 -10.23
C LYS A 322 -5.33 9.59 -10.95
N GLY A 323 -5.59 9.55 -12.26
CA GLY A 323 -5.56 8.32 -13.06
C GLY A 323 -4.16 7.88 -13.52
N ARG A 324 -3.08 8.57 -13.15
CA ARG A 324 -1.73 8.28 -13.66
C ARG A 324 -1.15 7.01 -13.04
N VAL A 325 -0.95 5.99 -13.88
CA VAL A 325 -0.20 4.78 -13.54
C VAL A 325 1.30 5.03 -13.58
N TRP A 326 2.02 4.47 -12.62
CA TRP A 326 3.49 4.47 -12.59
C TRP A 326 3.99 3.29 -11.74
N VAL A 327 5.24 2.91 -11.96
CA VAL A 327 5.91 1.75 -11.37
C VAL A 327 7.01 2.22 -10.43
N ALA A 328 7.04 1.66 -9.22
CA ALA A 328 8.03 1.91 -8.17
C ALA A 328 8.80 0.63 -7.85
N LEU A 329 10.12 0.73 -7.68
CA LEU A 329 10.97 -0.42 -7.39
C LEU A 329 11.55 -0.35 -5.98
N HIS A 330 11.36 -1.44 -5.23
CA HIS A 330 12.22 -1.77 -4.10
C HIS A 330 12.74 -3.19 -4.28
N MET A 331 13.94 -3.49 -3.78
CA MET A 331 14.49 -4.83 -3.98
C MET A 331 15.25 -5.33 -2.77
N HIS A 332 15.25 -6.66 -2.64
CA HIS A 332 16.25 -7.41 -1.90
C HIS A 332 17.47 -7.54 -2.81
N ALA A 333 18.22 -6.45 -2.91
CA ALA A 333 19.34 -6.29 -3.84
C ALA A 333 20.38 -7.42 -3.75
N GLY A 334 20.58 -8.01 -2.57
CA GLY A 334 21.52 -9.13 -2.39
C GLY A 334 21.19 -10.39 -3.19
N ASP A 335 19.89 -10.63 -3.48
CA ASP A 335 19.43 -11.90 -4.04
C ASP A 335 18.75 -11.75 -5.42
N GLY A 336 18.68 -10.52 -5.93
CA GLY A 336 18.06 -10.20 -7.23
C GLY A 336 16.53 -10.16 -7.22
N ASN A 337 15.88 -10.29 -6.05
CA ASN A 337 14.42 -10.20 -5.93
C ASN A 337 13.97 -8.73 -5.92
N VAL A 338 13.25 -8.33 -6.97
CA VAL A 338 12.73 -6.98 -7.21
C VAL A 338 11.22 -6.96 -7.01
N HIS A 339 10.79 -6.14 -6.07
CA HIS A 339 9.39 -5.83 -5.83
C HIS A 339 8.98 -4.63 -6.68
N THR A 340 8.18 -4.92 -7.71
CA THR A 340 7.65 -3.98 -8.68
C THR A 340 6.23 -3.58 -8.28
N ASN A 341 6.08 -2.34 -7.80
CA ASN A 341 4.85 -1.87 -7.19
C ASN A 341 4.17 -0.84 -8.08
N ILE A 342 2.87 -1.01 -8.31
CA ILE A 342 2.05 -0.09 -9.11
C ILE A 342 0.94 0.48 -8.21
N PRO A 343 1.07 1.74 -7.79
CA PRO A 343 0.00 2.46 -7.11
C PRO A 343 -1.23 2.58 -8.02
N VAL A 344 -2.40 2.11 -7.56
CA VAL A 344 -3.66 2.20 -8.31
C VAL A 344 -4.79 2.78 -7.46
N ASN A 345 -5.81 3.28 -8.14
CA ASN A 345 -7.03 3.75 -7.53
C ASN A 345 -8.16 2.79 -7.89
N SER A 346 -8.71 2.10 -6.90
CA SER A 346 -9.76 1.09 -7.14
C SER A 346 -11.03 1.66 -7.77
N ASP A 347 -11.23 2.97 -7.69
CA ASP A 347 -12.34 3.71 -8.29
C ASP A 347 -12.10 4.15 -9.74
N ASN A 348 -10.94 3.86 -10.31
CA ASN A 348 -10.61 4.18 -11.70
C ASN A 348 -10.34 2.89 -12.49
N TYR A 349 -11.33 2.45 -13.26
CA TYR A 349 -11.25 1.19 -14.02
C TYR A 349 -10.22 1.26 -15.17
N GLU A 350 -10.14 2.37 -15.89
CA GLU A 350 -9.12 2.59 -16.94
C GLU A 350 -7.70 2.52 -16.37
N MET A 351 -7.50 3.08 -15.17
CA MET A 351 -6.22 3.00 -14.45
C MET A 351 -5.87 1.54 -14.10
N LEU A 352 -6.86 0.74 -13.69
CA LEU A 352 -6.65 -0.69 -13.40
C LEU A 352 -6.30 -1.49 -14.66
N GLN A 353 -6.96 -1.22 -15.79
CA GLN A 353 -6.62 -1.84 -17.07
C GLN A 353 -5.20 -1.47 -17.52
N THR A 354 -4.86 -0.18 -17.45
CA THR A 354 -3.51 0.32 -17.76
C THR A 354 -2.46 -0.30 -16.85
N ALA A 355 -2.76 -0.49 -15.55
CA ALA A 355 -1.87 -1.16 -14.62
C ALA A 355 -1.69 -2.64 -14.97
N HIS A 356 -2.74 -3.35 -15.39
CA HIS A 356 -2.65 -4.74 -15.84
C HIS A 356 -1.81 -4.89 -17.12
N GLU A 357 -1.98 -3.99 -18.10
CA GLU A 357 -1.09 -3.91 -19.28
C GLU A 357 0.38 -3.71 -18.88
N ALA A 358 0.64 -2.82 -17.91
CA ALA A 358 1.98 -2.59 -17.39
C ALA A 358 2.55 -3.85 -16.72
N VAL A 359 1.76 -4.58 -15.93
CA VAL A 359 2.16 -5.87 -15.33
C VAL A 359 2.56 -6.88 -16.42
N ALA A 360 1.75 -7.04 -17.46
CA ALA A 360 2.08 -7.96 -18.55
C ALA A 360 3.44 -7.63 -19.20
N ARG A 361 3.70 -6.34 -19.45
CA ARG A 361 4.99 -5.86 -19.98
C ARG A 361 6.15 -6.09 -19.01
N ILE A 362 5.94 -5.91 -17.71
CA ILE A 362 6.93 -6.19 -16.66
C ILE A 362 7.29 -7.69 -16.65
N MET A 363 6.29 -8.57 -16.76
CA MET A 363 6.52 -10.02 -16.80
C MET A 363 7.31 -10.44 -18.04
N VAL A 364 6.98 -9.87 -19.21
CA VAL A 364 7.76 -10.06 -20.44
C VAL A 364 9.20 -9.60 -20.24
N LEU A 365 9.39 -8.38 -19.73
CA LEU A 365 10.72 -7.83 -19.47
C LEU A 365 11.52 -8.76 -18.55
N ALA A 366 10.97 -9.18 -17.42
CA ALA A 366 11.65 -10.10 -16.50
C ALA A 366 12.12 -11.39 -17.19
N ARG A 367 11.28 -12.02 -18.02
CA ARG A 367 11.62 -13.23 -18.76
C ARG A 367 12.69 -13.00 -19.83
N THR A 368 12.62 -11.88 -20.58
CA THR A 368 13.65 -11.52 -21.57
C THR A 368 15.02 -11.24 -20.95
N LEU A 369 15.02 -10.91 -19.65
CA LEU A 369 16.24 -10.74 -18.86
C LEU A 369 16.73 -12.03 -18.19
N ASP A 370 16.24 -13.19 -18.64
CA ASP A 370 16.51 -14.51 -18.05
C ASP A 370 16.13 -14.60 -16.54
N GLY A 371 15.16 -13.78 -16.14
CA GLY A 371 14.59 -13.76 -14.80
C GLY A 371 13.35 -14.65 -14.66
N VAL A 372 12.80 -14.66 -13.44
CA VAL A 372 11.57 -15.38 -13.11
C VAL A 372 10.48 -14.46 -12.58
N ILE A 373 9.24 -14.82 -12.85
CA ILE A 373 8.04 -14.02 -12.59
C ILE A 373 7.60 -14.01 -11.12
N SER A 374 8.24 -14.81 -10.27
CA SER A 374 7.91 -14.87 -8.83
C SER A 374 9.15 -15.16 -7.99
N GLY A 375 9.34 -14.38 -6.92
CA GLY A 375 10.48 -14.50 -6.00
C GLY A 375 10.12 -14.95 -4.58
N GLU A 376 9.02 -14.46 -4.02
CA GLU A 376 8.59 -14.76 -2.65
C GLU A 376 7.09 -14.86 -2.44
N HIS A 377 6.25 -14.23 -3.26
CA HIS A 377 4.80 -14.21 -3.03
C HIS A 377 4.07 -15.45 -3.54
N GLY A 378 4.73 -16.29 -4.34
CA GLY A 378 4.12 -17.46 -4.99
C GLY A 378 3.48 -17.11 -6.33
N ILE A 379 2.69 -18.03 -6.86
CA ILE A 379 2.04 -17.91 -8.17
C ILE A 379 0.55 -17.61 -8.00
N GLY A 380 -0.11 -18.30 -7.05
CA GLY A 380 -1.52 -18.13 -6.77
C GLY A 380 -2.41 -18.30 -7.99
N ILE A 381 -3.26 -17.29 -8.20
CA ILE A 381 -4.17 -17.20 -9.35
C ILE A 381 -3.62 -16.16 -10.34
N THR A 382 -3.15 -15.02 -9.85
CA THR A 382 -2.78 -13.86 -10.69
C THR A 382 -1.58 -14.10 -11.60
N LYS A 383 -0.59 -14.92 -11.19
CA LYS A 383 0.61 -15.14 -12.01
C LYS A 383 0.55 -16.40 -12.86
N LEU A 384 -0.51 -17.20 -12.71
CA LEU A 384 -0.66 -18.48 -13.40
C LEU A 384 -0.71 -18.30 -14.92
N GLU A 385 -1.21 -17.17 -15.41
CA GLU A 385 -1.25 -16.82 -16.84
C GLU A 385 0.13 -16.67 -17.48
N PHE A 386 1.16 -16.33 -16.70
CA PHE A 386 2.53 -16.12 -17.18
C PHE A 386 3.41 -17.39 -17.12
N LEU A 387 2.81 -18.53 -16.74
CA LEU A 387 3.46 -19.84 -16.74
C LEU A 387 3.00 -20.65 -17.96
N THR A 388 3.95 -21.34 -18.56
CA THR A 388 3.70 -22.30 -19.64
C THR A 388 3.13 -23.61 -19.09
N ASP A 389 2.42 -24.37 -19.93
CA ASP A 389 1.92 -25.70 -19.55
C ASP A 389 3.05 -26.67 -19.20
N ALA A 390 4.22 -26.51 -19.83
CA ALA A 390 5.41 -27.30 -19.52
C ALA A 390 5.93 -27.02 -18.10
N GLU A 391 5.95 -25.76 -17.66
CA GLU A 391 6.33 -25.38 -16.29
C GLU A 391 5.32 -25.90 -15.26
N LEU A 392 4.03 -25.96 -15.60
CA LEU A 392 2.97 -26.43 -14.69
C LEU A 392 2.87 -27.95 -14.59
N LYS A 393 3.22 -28.67 -15.67
CA LYS A 393 3.03 -30.12 -15.78
C LYS A 393 3.57 -30.94 -14.59
N PRO A 394 4.81 -30.72 -14.10
CA PRO A 394 5.32 -31.49 -12.96
C PRO A 394 4.47 -31.34 -11.69
N PHE A 395 3.96 -30.13 -11.44
CA PHE A 395 3.08 -29.88 -10.30
C PHE A 395 1.69 -30.47 -10.51
N ALA A 396 1.14 -30.37 -11.72
CA ALA A 396 -0.14 -30.98 -12.07
C ALA A 396 -0.12 -32.51 -11.89
N ASP A 397 0.91 -33.18 -12.41
CA ASP A 397 1.10 -34.63 -12.28
C ASP A 397 1.24 -35.04 -10.80
N TYR A 398 1.97 -34.26 -10.01
CA TYR A 398 2.08 -34.46 -8.56
C TYR A 398 0.73 -34.28 -7.85
N LYS A 399 0.00 -33.20 -8.16
CA LYS A 399 -1.30 -32.91 -7.54
C LYS A 399 -2.33 -33.99 -7.85
N ALA A 400 -2.36 -34.49 -9.08
CA ALA A 400 -3.22 -35.61 -9.46
C ALA A 400 -2.95 -36.89 -8.64
N LYS A 401 -1.70 -37.09 -8.19
CA LYS A 401 -1.33 -38.22 -7.32
C LYS A 401 -1.71 -38.01 -5.85
N VAL A 402 -1.55 -36.81 -5.31
CA VAL A 402 -1.70 -36.56 -3.85
C VAL A 402 -3.07 -36.00 -3.44
N ASP A 403 -3.79 -35.35 -4.37
CA ASP A 403 -5.14 -34.80 -4.18
C ASP A 403 -6.00 -35.10 -5.43
N PRO A 404 -6.24 -36.38 -5.75
CA PRO A 404 -6.96 -36.79 -6.97
C PRO A 404 -8.39 -36.25 -7.05
N GLU A 405 -9.00 -35.92 -5.90
CA GLU A 405 -10.35 -35.37 -5.81
C GLU A 405 -10.37 -33.83 -5.76
N GLY A 406 -9.21 -33.17 -5.79
CA GLY A 406 -9.10 -31.71 -5.83
C GLY A 406 -9.68 -31.00 -4.59
N ARG A 407 -9.54 -31.58 -3.40
CA ARG A 407 -10.10 -31.05 -2.15
C ARG A 407 -9.33 -29.85 -1.61
N PHE A 408 -8.05 -29.73 -1.92
CA PHE A 408 -7.20 -28.69 -1.35
C PHE A 408 -7.04 -27.50 -2.28
N ASN A 409 -7.52 -26.33 -1.83
CA ASN A 409 -7.35 -25.02 -2.47
C ASN A 409 -7.69 -25.04 -3.98
N LYS A 410 -8.85 -25.60 -4.32
CA LYS A 410 -9.35 -25.78 -5.70
C LYS A 410 -9.31 -24.47 -6.48
N GLY A 411 -8.88 -24.54 -7.75
CA GLY A 411 -8.79 -23.38 -8.65
C GLY A 411 -7.50 -22.57 -8.52
N LYS A 412 -6.53 -23.01 -7.71
CA LYS A 412 -5.19 -22.40 -7.63
C LYS A 412 -4.11 -23.31 -8.21
N LEU A 413 -3.07 -22.70 -8.78
CA LEU A 413 -1.88 -23.37 -9.34
C LEU A 413 -2.16 -24.38 -10.47
N LEU A 414 -3.40 -24.52 -10.93
CA LEU A 414 -3.81 -25.35 -12.04
C LEU A 414 -4.70 -24.53 -12.96
N ARG A 415 -4.50 -24.65 -14.28
CA ARG A 415 -5.40 -24.05 -15.27
C ARG A 415 -6.78 -24.73 -15.17
N ASN A 416 -7.84 -23.94 -15.15
CA ASN A 416 -9.20 -24.46 -15.10
C ASN A 416 -9.64 -24.82 -16.53
N GLN A 417 -9.86 -26.11 -16.82
CA GLN A 417 -10.20 -26.58 -18.17
C GLN A 417 -11.57 -26.08 -18.68
N GLU A 418 -12.44 -25.58 -17.79
CA GLU A 418 -13.82 -25.20 -18.09
C GLU A 418 -14.02 -23.73 -18.55
N LEU A 419 -12.98 -22.89 -18.63
CA LEU A 419 -13.12 -21.43 -18.79
C LEU A 419 -12.24 -20.82 -19.92
N SER A 420 -12.26 -21.42 -21.10
CA SER A 420 -11.64 -20.86 -22.31
C SER A 420 -12.50 -19.74 -22.92
N THR A 421 -12.53 -18.53 -22.36
CA THR A 421 -13.22 -17.40 -23.00
C THR A 421 -12.40 -16.10 -23.11
N LYS A 422 -11.89 -15.87 -24.33
CA LYS A 422 -11.73 -14.60 -25.08
C LYS A 422 -11.37 -13.33 -24.30
N VAL A 423 -10.08 -13.11 -24.02
CA VAL A 423 -9.45 -11.78 -23.77
C VAL A 423 -8.03 -11.77 -24.36
N LEU A 424 -7.47 -10.57 -24.61
CA LEU A 424 -6.26 -10.27 -25.41
C LEU A 424 -4.96 -10.95 -24.94
N PRO A 425 -3.99 -11.20 -25.86
CA PRO A 425 -2.82 -12.04 -25.60
C PRO A 425 -1.72 -11.36 -24.76
N GLY A 426 -1.23 -12.07 -23.74
CA GLY A 426 0.08 -11.87 -23.12
C GLY A 426 1.12 -12.88 -23.63
N LEU A 427 2.38 -12.46 -23.74
CA LEU A 427 3.59 -13.27 -24.05
C LEU A 427 3.68 -14.04 -25.39
N GLN A 428 2.74 -13.91 -26.33
CA GLN A 428 2.85 -14.54 -27.67
C GLN A 428 2.70 -13.60 -28.89
N ALA A 429 3.02 -12.31 -28.74
CA ALA A 429 3.37 -11.48 -29.89
C ALA A 429 4.89 -11.59 -30.11
N GLU A 430 5.39 -12.69 -30.67
CA GLU A 430 6.18 -12.52 -31.90
C GLU A 430 6.21 -13.74 -32.86
N LYS A 431 5.50 -14.86 -32.60
CA LYS A 431 5.63 -16.05 -33.47
C LYS A 431 4.38 -16.84 -33.91
N ALA A 432 3.16 -16.51 -33.50
CA ALA A 432 2.01 -17.35 -33.85
C ALA A 432 0.75 -16.57 -34.26
N TYR A 433 0.79 -15.93 -35.43
CA TYR A 433 -0.42 -15.65 -36.22
C TYR A 433 -0.62 -16.69 -37.34
N LYS A 434 0.05 -17.85 -37.27
CA LYS A 434 0.15 -18.77 -38.41
C LYS A 434 -0.51 -20.14 -38.29
N ASN A 435 -0.99 -20.60 -37.14
CA ASN A 435 -1.73 -21.87 -37.08
C ASN A 435 -2.80 -21.78 -35.97
N GLY A 436 -4.07 -21.79 -36.34
CA GLY A 436 -5.21 -21.64 -35.43
C GLY A 436 -5.33 -22.79 -34.42
N SER A 437 -4.82 -22.56 -33.22
CA SER A 437 -5.12 -23.39 -32.03
C SER A 437 -5.74 -22.52 -30.95
N GLU A 438 -6.97 -22.84 -30.54
CA GLU A 438 -7.83 -22.08 -29.63
C GLU A 438 -7.55 -22.28 -28.12
N ASP A 439 -6.49 -22.98 -27.72
CA ASP A 439 -6.26 -23.37 -26.32
C ASP A 439 -5.14 -22.58 -25.62
N ALA A 440 -5.37 -21.31 -25.32
CA ALA A 440 -4.55 -20.54 -24.38
C ALA A 440 -5.40 -20.11 -23.18
N GLY A 441 -5.29 -20.86 -22.08
CA GLY A 441 -6.02 -20.60 -20.83
C GLY A 441 -5.40 -19.45 -20.04
N TYR A 442 -6.18 -18.39 -19.84
CA TYR A 442 -5.83 -17.24 -19.00
C TYR A 442 -6.17 -17.55 -17.53
N ALA A 443 -5.40 -16.97 -16.62
CA ALA A 443 -5.79 -16.93 -15.21
C ALA A 443 -6.64 -15.69 -14.98
N ASP A 444 -7.89 -15.75 -15.43
CA ASP A 444 -8.78 -14.62 -15.23
C ASP A 444 -9.17 -14.52 -13.74
N LEU A 445 -9.28 -13.29 -13.27
CA LEU A 445 -9.96 -12.99 -12.01
C LEU A 445 -11.48 -13.22 -12.14
N THR A 446 -11.96 -13.98 -13.14
CA THR A 446 -13.40 -14.25 -13.37
C THR A 446 -14.02 -14.94 -12.17
N ASN A 447 -13.27 -15.77 -11.44
CA ASN A 447 -13.72 -16.35 -10.17
C ASN A 447 -13.38 -15.50 -8.93
N ALA A 448 -12.67 -14.39 -9.11
CA ALA A 448 -12.34 -13.46 -8.03
C ALA A 448 -13.38 -12.32 -8.01
N TYR A 449 -14.34 -12.44 -7.12
CA TYR A 449 -15.22 -11.31 -6.80
C TYR A 449 -14.41 -10.21 -6.09
N THR A 450 -14.04 -9.16 -6.81
CA THR A 450 -13.45 -7.94 -6.23
C THR A 450 -14.49 -6.82 -6.24
N PRO A 451 -15.23 -6.60 -5.13
CA PRO A 451 -16.11 -5.46 -5.06
C PRO A 451 -15.25 -4.19 -5.08
N SER A 452 -15.28 -3.43 -6.18
CA SER A 452 -14.69 -2.10 -6.20
C SER A 452 -15.68 -1.14 -5.55
N PHE A 453 -15.25 -0.44 -4.51
CA PHE A 453 -16.07 0.60 -3.87
C PHE A 453 -16.41 1.76 -4.83
N GLY A 454 -15.70 1.89 -5.96
CA GLY A 454 -15.87 2.98 -6.92
C GLY A 454 -16.91 2.75 -8.02
N LEU A 455 -17.11 1.50 -8.48
CA LEU A 455 -18.27 1.17 -9.34
C LEU A 455 -19.59 1.53 -8.62
N MET A 456 -19.59 1.49 -7.29
CA MET A 456 -20.73 1.89 -6.45
C MET A 456 -20.89 3.42 -6.34
N GLY A 457 -19.86 4.22 -6.60
CA GLY A 457 -19.92 5.68 -6.56
C GLY A 457 -20.74 6.28 -7.71
N HIS A 458 -20.82 5.58 -8.84
CA HIS A 458 -21.63 5.98 -9.99
C HIS A 458 -23.11 5.55 -9.88
N GLU A 459 -23.41 4.49 -9.10
CA GLU A 459 -24.78 3.95 -8.97
C GLU A 459 -25.52 4.37 -7.69
N SER A 460 -24.83 4.87 -6.67
CA SER A 460 -25.46 5.15 -5.37
C SER A 460 -25.84 6.63 -5.20
N LEU A 461 -27.03 6.97 -5.71
CA LEU A 461 -27.86 8.04 -5.15
C LEU A 461 -28.04 7.89 -3.61
N ILE A 462 -27.76 6.71 -3.06
CA ILE A 462 -27.81 6.35 -1.64
C ILE A 462 -26.55 6.78 -0.85
N MET A 463 -25.35 6.86 -1.47
CA MET A 463 -24.12 7.20 -0.72
C MET A 463 -23.93 8.70 -0.49
N GLN A 464 -24.55 9.56 -1.31
CA GLN A 464 -24.29 11.00 -1.29
C GLN A 464 -24.68 11.71 0.04
N GLN A 465 -25.35 11.02 0.98
CA GLN A 465 -25.56 11.49 2.36
C GLN A 465 -25.54 10.36 3.44
N SER A 466 -24.76 9.29 3.29
CA SER A 466 -24.79 8.19 4.28
C SER A 466 -23.60 8.21 5.26
N ASP A 467 -23.89 8.00 6.56
CA ASP A 467 -22.87 7.72 7.60
C ASP A 467 -22.02 6.48 7.24
N ILE A 468 -22.53 5.59 6.38
CA ILE A 468 -21.83 4.40 5.86
C ILE A 468 -20.67 4.79 4.95
N GLY A 469 -20.86 5.77 4.05
CA GLY A 469 -19.79 6.26 3.17
C GLY A 469 -18.59 6.80 3.95
N ALA A 470 -18.85 7.60 4.99
CA ALA A 470 -17.81 8.11 5.88
C ALA A 470 -17.04 6.99 6.62
N ILE A 471 -17.74 5.91 7.00
CA ILE A 471 -17.11 4.74 7.61
C ILE A 471 -16.23 4.02 6.58
N ALA A 472 -16.72 3.78 5.35
CA ALA A 472 -15.95 3.16 4.28
C ALA A 472 -14.68 3.97 3.93
N ASP A 473 -14.83 5.28 3.76
CA ASP A 473 -13.72 6.19 3.47
C ASP A 473 -12.65 6.18 4.56
N SER A 474 -13.05 6.02 5.83
CA SER A 474 -12.11 5.97 6.95
C SER A 474 -11.30 4.68 7.05
N VAL A 475 -11.64 3.64 6.28
CA VAL A 475 -10.98 2.32 6.36
C VAL A 475 -10.45 1.78 5.03
N LYS A 476 -10.87 2.34 3.89
CA LYS A 476 -10.57 1.81 2.55
C LYS A 476 -9.08 1.64 2.26
N ASP A 477 -8.23 2.51 2.79
CA ASP A 477 -6.78 2.49 2.54
C ASP A 477 -6.00 1.44 3.37
N CYS A 478 -6.70 0.53 4.05
CA CYS A 478 -6.08 -0.44 4.94
C CYS A 478 -5.18 -1.45 4.20
N LEU A 479 -3.87 -1.32 4.41
CA LEU A 479 -2.85 -2.20 3.80
C LEU A 479 -2.74 -3.61 4.39
N ARG A 480 -3.60 -3.97 5.35
CA ARG A 480 -3.59 -5.30 6.01
C ARG A 480 -2.25 -5.72 6.67
N CYS A 481 -1.32 -4.77 6.88
CA CYS A 481 0.03 -5.03 7.37
C CYS A 481 0.11 -5.49 8.83
N GLY A 482 -0.91 -5.23 9.64
CA GLY A 482 -0.99 -5.70 11.03
C GLY A 482 -0.12 -4.94 12.04
N LYS A 483 0.53 -3.82 11.66
CA LYS A 483 1.30 -2.97 12.60
C LYS A 483 0.48 -2.45 13.79
N CYS A 484 -0.83 -2.28 13.59
CA CYS A 484 -1.77 -1.87 14.63
C CYS A 484 -2.07 -2.97 15.67
N LYS A 485 -1.74 -4.25 15.40
CA LYS A 485 -2.10 -5.37 16.29
C LYS A 485 -1.43 -5.30 17.67
N PRO A 486 -0.08 -5.16 17.79
CA PRO A 486 0.59 -5.31 19.09
C PRO A 486 0.27 -4.19 20.09
N VAL A 487 -0.10 -3.01 19.61
CA VAL A 487 -0.41 -1.84 20.44
C VAL A 487 -1.87 -1.81 20.93
N CYS A 488 -2.73 -2.65 20.37
CA CYS A 488 -4.16 -2.60 20.64
C CYS A 488 -4.49 -3.30 21.95
N ALA A 489 -5.13 -2.57 22.87
CA ALA A 489 -5.54 -3.10 24.17
C ALA A 489 -6.57 -4.23 24.09
N THR A 490 -7.25 -4.34 22.94
CA THR A 490 -8.24 -5.40 22.68
C THR A 490 -7.66 -6.57 21.90
N HIS A 491 -6.36 -6.57 21.55
CA HIS A 491 -5.73 -7.68 20.85
C HIS A 491 -5.00 -8.62 21.82
N VAL A 492 -5.55 -9.81 21.99
CA VAL A 492 -5.05 -10.94 22.76
C VAL A 492 -4.93 -12.12 21.79
N PRO A 493 -3.75 -12.39 21.21
CA PRO A 493 -3.57 -13.36 20.12
C PRO A 493 -4.21 -14.73 20.37
N ARG A 494 -4.18 -15.23 21.61
CA ARG A 494 -4.75 -16.52 22.00
C ARG A 494 -6.29 -16.52 22.10
N ALA A 495 -6.90 -15.40 22.49
CA ALA A 495 -8.31 -15.33 22.86
C ALA A 495 -9.18 -14.66 21.81
N ASN A 496 -8.69 -13.62 21.13
CA ASN A 496 -9.53 -12.81 20.26
C ASN A 496 -8.78 -12.40 18.98
N LEU A 497 -8.14 -13.39 18.35
CA LEU A 497 -7.39 -13.23 17.11
C LEU A 497 -8.21 -12.47 16.04
N LEU A 498 -9.52 -12.71 15.99
CA LEU A 498 -10.46 -12.09 15.06
C LEU A 498 -10.77 -10.62 15.37
N TYR A 499 -10.65 -10.16 16.62
CA TYR A 499 -10.92 -8.77 17.03
C TYR A 499 -9.67 -7.88 17.07
N SER A 500 -8.61 -8.27 16.37
CA SER A 500 -7.47 -7.38 16.17
C SER A 500 -7.91 -6.14 15.36
N PRO A 501 -7.33 -4.94 15.58
CA PRO A 501 -7.74 -3.73 14.87
C PRO A 501 -7.70 -3.88 13.34
N ARG A 502 -6.70 -4.60 12.80
CA ARG A 502 -6.65 -4.95 11.38
C ARG A 502 -7.88 -5.76 10.96
N ASN A 503 -8.21 -6.81 11.70
CA ASN A 503 -9.30 -7.69 11.33
C ASN A 503 -10.66 -7.01 11.53
N LYS A 504 -10.79 -6.09 12.48
CA LYS A 504 -11.99 -5.26 12.62
C LYS A 504 -12.18 -4.34 11.41
N ILE A 505 -11.13 -3.70 10.92
CA ILE A 505 -11.18 -2.94 9.66
C ILE A 505 -11.70 -3.81 8.52
N LEU A 506 -11.17 -5.04 8.38
CA LEU A 506 -11.61 -5.98 7.35
C LEU A 506 -13.07 -6.40 7.54
N ALA A 507 -13.49 -6.69 8.77
CA ALA A 507 -14.88 -7.02 9.07
C ALA A 507 -15.81 -5.85 8.74
N THR A 508 -15.44 -4.62 9.12
CA THR A 508 -16.19 -3.41 8.76
C THR A 508 -16.33 -3.26 7.25
N SER A 509 -15.25 -3.46 6.47
CA SER A 509 -15.29 -3.44 5.00
C SER A 509 -16.30 -4.44 4.45
N LEU A 510 -16.18 -5.71 4.86
CA LEU A 510 -17.04 -6.80 4.39
C LEU A 510 -18.51 -6.60 4.79
N LEU A 511 -18.77 -6.06 5.99
CA LEU A 511 -20.12 -5.76 6.46
C LEU A 511 -20.73 -4.59 5.68
N VAL A 512 -19.96 -3.54 5.38
CA VAL A 512 -20.43 -2.44 4.53
C VAL A 512 -20.76 -2.95 3.13
N GLU A 513 -19.92 -3.81 2.55
CA GLU A 513 -20.20 -4.46 1.26
C GLU A 513 -21.48 -5.30 1.32
N ALA A 514 -21.67 -6.08 2.38
CA ALA A 514 -22.89 -6.88 2.57
C ALA A 514 -24.14 -6.00 2.70
N PHE A 515 -24.07 -4.88 3.44
CA PHE A 515 -25.18 -3.94 3.57
C PHE A 515 -25.57 -3.37 2.20
N LEU A 516 -24.57 -2.96 1.40
CA LEU A 516 -24.80 -2.39 0.08
C LEU A 516 -25.41 -3.42 -0.88
N TYR A 517 -24.87 -4.64 -0.89
CA TYR A 517 -25.42 -5.73 -1.70
C TYR A 517 -26.88 -6.05 -1.32
N GLU A 518 -27.20 -6.09 -0.03
CA GLU A 518 -28.57 -6.35 0.42
C GLU A 518 -29.52 -5.19 0.10
N GLU A 519 -29.11 -3.94 0.24
CA GLU A 519 -29.93 -2.79 -0.17
C GLU A 519 -30.18 -2.76 -1.68
N GLN A 520 -29.24 -3.24 -2.50
CA GLN A 520 -29.40 -3.32 -3.95
C GLN A 520 -30.26 -4.50 -4.40
N THR A 521 -30.15 -5.65 -3.72
CA THR A 521 -30.79 -6.90 -4.16
C THR A 521 -32.06 -7.24 -3.39
N ARG A 522 -32.31 -6.57 -2.26
CA ARG A 522 -33.42 -6.84 -1.33
C ARG A 522 -34.01 -5.54 -0.80
N ARG A 523 -35.11 -5.66 -0.06
CA ARG A 523 -35.73 -4.53 0.65
C ARG A 523 -35.22 -4.49 2.09
N GLY A 524 -34.03 -3.93 2.29
CA GLY A 524 -33.43 -3.70 3.60
C GLY A 524 -32.29 -4.63 3.97
N VAL A 525 -31.45 -4.19 4.91
CA VAL A 525 -30.34 -4.95 5.50
C VAL A 525 -30.80 -5.95 6.57
N SER A 526 -30.20 -7.14 6.57
CA SER A 526 -30.42 -8.20 7.56
C SER A 526 -30.09 -7.76 8.99
N ILE A 527 -30.96 -8.11 9.95
CA ILE A 527 -30.73 -7.89 11.40
C ILE A 527 -29.42 -8.53 11.85
N ARG A 528 -29.09 -9.71 11.30
CA ARG A 528 -27.83 -10.39 11.64
C ARG A 528 -26.61 -9.57 11.23
N HIS A 529 -26.65 -8.91 10.08
CA HIS A 529 -25.56 -8.05 9.64
C HIS A 529 -25.43 -6.80 10.54
N TRP A 530 -26.55 -6.26 11.02
CA TRP A 530 -26.54 -5.21 12.05
C TRP A 530 -25.93 -5.67 13.38
N GLU A 531 -26.26 -6.88 13.85
CA GLU A 531 -25.71 -7.47 15.08
C GLU A 531 -24.19 -7.66 14.97
N GLU A 532 -23.69 -8.18 13.85
CA GLU A 532 -22.25 -8.34 13.59
C GLU A 532 -21.53 -6.97 13.52
N PHE A 533 -22.19 -5.97 12.92
CA PHE A 533 -21.67 -4.60 12.87
C PHE A 533 -21.59 -3.95 14.25
N GLU A 534 -22.60 -4.14 15.10
CA GLU A 534 -22.56 -3.74 16.51
C GLU A 534 -21.45 -4.46 17.28
N ASP A 535 -21.30 -5.77 17.06
CA ASP A 535 -20.30 -6.57 17.74
C ASP A 535 -18.86 -6.10 17.44
N VAL A 536 -18.54 -5.82 16.17
CA VAL A 536 -17.25 -5.25 15.77
C VAL A 536 -17.02 -3.88 16.43
N ALA A 537 -18.05 -3.03 16.43
CA ALA A 537 -17.98 -1.69 16.99
C ALA A 537 -17.78 -1.71 18.51
N ASP A 538 -18.43 -2.62 19.23
CA ASP A 538 -18.36 -2.71 20.70
C ASP A 538 -17.06 -3.35 21.20
N HIS A 539 -16.38 -4.13 20.37
CA HIS A 539 -15.08 -4.70 20.70
C HIS A 539 -13.92 -3.69 20.58
N CYS A 540 -14.16 -2.38 20.53
CA CYS A 540 -13.15 -1.32 20.51
C CYS A 540 -13.19 -0.44 21.78
N THR A 541 -12.04 -0.19 22.41
CA THR A 541 -11.96 0.70 23.58
C THR A 541 -11.82 2.19 23.24
N VAL A 542 -11.75 2.56 21.96
CA VAL A 542 -11.56 3.95 21.49
C VAL A 542 -10.34 4.61 22.16
N CYS A 543 -9.23 3.87 22.22
CA CYS A 543 -7.98 4.35 22.84
C CYS A 543 -7.01 4.98 21.84
N HIS A 544 -7.35 5.00 20.55
CA HIS A 544 -6.58 5.62 19.45
C HIS A 544 -5.14 5.07 19.23
N LYS A 545 -4.69 4.08 20.02
CA LYS A 545 -3.34 3.51 19.90
C LYS A 545 -3.05 2.90 18.53
N CYS A 546 -4.08 2.50 17.78
CA CYS A 546 -3.92 1.97 16.43
C CYS A 546 -3.48 3.01 15.40
N LEU A 547 -3.72 4.31 15.64
CA LEU A 547 -3.40 5.39 14.71
C LEU A 547 -1.89 5.52 14.47
N SER A 548 -1.11 5.73 15.53
CA SER A 548 0.34 5.99 15.42
C SER A 548 1.15 4.94 14.63
N PRO A 549 0.95 3.62 14.79
CA PRO A 549 1.66 2.62 13.98
C PRO A 549 1.04 2.37 12.59
N CYS A 550 -0.11 2.97 12.27
CA CYS A 550 -0.78 2.79 10.99
C CYS A 550 -0.06 3.61 9.90
N PRO A 551 0.40 2.99 8.79
CA PRO A 551 1.12 3.70 7.75
C PRO A 551 0.22 4.60 6.88
N VAL A 552 -1.09 4.44 6.99
CA VAL A 552 -2.13 5.17 6.24
C VAL A 552 -3.07 5.92 7.18
N ASP A 553 -2.62 6.16 8.41
CA ASP A 553 -3.28 7.03 9.39
C ASP A 553 -4.74 6.65 9.76
N ILE A 554 -5.13 5.38 9.56
CA ILE A 554 -6.45 4.88 10.00
C ILE A 554 -6.54 4.83 11.54
N ASP A 555 -7.50 5.57 12.09
CA ASP A 555 -7.88 5.47 13.50
C ASP A 555 -9.16 4.66 13.69
N PHE A 556 -9.02 3.39 14.07
CA PHE A 556 -10.18 2.56 14.33
C PHE A 556 -11.01 3.00 15.57
N GLY A 557 -10.46 3.86 16.42
CA GLY A 557 -11.24 4.53 17.47
C GLY A 557 -12.35 5.38 16.89
N ASP A 558 -12.01 6.24 15.92
CA ASP A 558 -12.96 7.11 15.21
C ASP A 558 -13.92 6.31 14.34
N VAL A 559 -13.40 5.30 13.63
CA VAL A 559 -14.23 4.35 12.86
C VAL A 559 -15.30 3.74 13.76
N SER A 560 -14.90 3.22 14.92
CA SER A 560 -15.83 2.61 15.89
C SER A 560 -16.86 3.60 16.43
N MET A 561 -16.48 4.88 16.64
CA MET A 561 -17.44 5.92 17.01
C MET A 561 -18.46 6.17 15.91
N ASN A 562 -18.03 6.27 14.65
CA ASN A 562 -18.91 6.44 13.51
C ASN A 562 -19.86 5.23 13.33
N MET A 563 -19.35 4.01 13.47
CA MET A 563 -20.17 2.79 13.48
C MET A 563 -21.25 2.83 14.58
N ARG A 564 -20.88 3.20 15.81
CA ARG A 564 -21.83 3.34 16.94
C ARG A 564 -22.85 4.46 16.72
N ASN A 565 -22.48 5.53 16.02
CA ASN A 565 -23.39 6.61 15.66
C ASN A 565 -24.43 6.13 14.65
N LEU A 566 -23.99 5.44 13.59
CA LEU A 566 -24.88 4.84 12.60
C LEU A 566 -25.88 3.88 13.26
N LEU A 567 -25.41 2.94 14.10
CA LEU A 567 -26.28 2.00 14.81
C LEU A 567 -27.36 2.69 15.66
N ARG A 568 -27.02 3.82 16.29
CA ARG A 568 -27.99 4.61 17.07
C ARG A 568 -29.01 5.30 16.17
N LYS A 569 -28.57 5.95 15.09
CA LYS A 569 -29.46 6.65 14.14
C LYS A 569 -30.44 5.70 13.47
N MET A 570 -29.98 4.49 13.13
CA MET A 570 -30.79 3.45 12.48
C MET A 570 -31.66 2.64 13.44
N GLY A 571 -31.58 2.89 14.76
CA GLY A 571 -32.35 2.14 15.77
C GLY A 571 -31.90 0.68 15.93
N GLN A 572 -30.71 0.33 15.46
CA GLN A 572 -30.17 -1.05 15.45
C GLN A 572 -29.20 -1.33 16.60
N LYS A 573 -29.17 -0.46 17.62
CA LYS A 573 -28.30 -0.63 18.79
C LYS A 573 -28.98 -1.46 19.86
N SER A 574 -28.35 -2.56 20.28
CA SER A 574 -28.87 -3.42 21.35
C SER A 574 -28.90 -2.71 22.70
N PHE A 575 -29.95 -2.98 23.48
CA PHE A 575 -30.03 -2.49 24.85
C PHE A 575 -29.08 -3.27 25.77
N ARG A 576 -28.14 -2.57 26.41
CA ARG A 576 -27.21 -3.14 27.40
C ARG A 576 -27.34 -2.37 28.73
N PRO A 577 -27.82 -3.01 29.81
CA PRO A 577 -28.08 -2.33 31.09
C PRO A 577 -26.88 -1.57 31.65
N GLY A 578 -25.67 -2.15 31.57
CA GLY A 578 -24.44 -1.50 32.03
C GLY A 578 -24.11 -0.23 31.24
N ASN A 579 -24.26 -0.27 29.92
CA ASN A 579 -24.06 0.91 29.08
C ASN A 579 -25.14 1.97 29.34
N ALA A 580 -26.39 1.57 29.50
CA ALA A 580 -27.49 2.48 29.81
C ALA A 580 -27.26 3.21 31.15
N ALA A 581 -26.86 2.48 32.19
CA ALA A 581 -26.54 3.06 33.50
C ALA A 581 -25.32 4.01 33.44
N ALA A 582 -24.27 3.62 32.70
CA ALA A 582 -23.10 4.48 32.50
C ALA A 582 -23.43 5.76 31.73
N MET A 583 -24.19 5.67 30.64
CA MET A 583 -24.62 6.83 29.85
C MET A 583 -25.58 7.72 30.64
N PHE A 584 -26.49 7.14 31.45
CA PHE A 584 -27.34 7.90 32.36
C PHE A 584 -26.52 8.70 33.36
N PHE A 585 -25.46 8.11 33.94
CA PHE A 585 -24.56 8.83 34.82
C PHE A 585 -23.77 9.94 34.10
N LEU A 586 -23.24 9.67 32.90
CA LEU A 586 -22.46 10.64 32.11
C LEU A 586 -23.31 11.81 31.58
N ASN A 587 -24.58 11.56 31.25
CA ASN A 587 -25.51 12.57 30.73
C ASN A 587 -26.29 13.30 31.85
N ALA A 588 -26.15 12.89 33.11
CA ALA A 588 -26.83 13.54 34.22
C ALA A 588 -26.27 14.96 34.44
N THR A 589 -27.14 15.97 34.33
CA THR A 589 -26.79 17.39 34.55
C THR A 589 -27.20 17.89 35.93
N ASN A 590 -28.17 17.24 36.59
CA ASN A 590 -28.64 17.61 37.92
C ASN A 590 -27.61 17.22 39.01
N PRO A 591 -27.17 18.16 39.87
CA PRO A 591 -26.19 17.89 40.93
C PRO A 591 -26.58 16.77 41.91
N GLN A 592 -27.86 16.66 42.27
CA GLN A 592 -28.35 15.62 43.20
C GLN A 592 -28.28 14.24 42.55
N THR A 593 -28.67 14.14 41.28
CA THR A 593 -28.58 12.91 40.48
C THR A 593 -27.12 12.48 40.30
N ILE A 594 -26.22 13.41 39.97
CA ILE A 594 -24.79 13.13 39.84
C ILE A 594 -24.21 12.61 41.16
N LYS A 595 -24.56 13.25 42.29
CA LYS A 595 -24.08 12.84 43.62
C LYS A 595 -24.55 11.44 43.98
N PHE A 596 -25.83 11.15 43.77
CA PHE A 596 -26.41 9.83 44.00
C PHE A 596 -25.73 8.76 43.14
N MET A 597 -25.65 8.98 41.83
CA MET A 597 -25.08 8.03 40.88
C MET A 597 -23.58 7.80 41.14
N ARG A 598 -22.82 8.85 41.48
CA ARG A 598 -21.41 8.73 41.87
C ARG A 598 -21.26 7.88 43.14
N SER A 599 -22.05 8.16 44.17
CA SER A 599 -21.98 7.39 45.41
C SER A 599 -22.36 5.92 45.20
N ALA A 600 -23.39 5.64 44.42
CA ALA A 600 -23.80 4.28 44.09
C ALA A 600 -22.77 3.53 43.24
N MET A 601 -22.38 4.08 42.08
CA MET A 601 -21.54 3.38 41.10
C MET A 601 -20.05 3.41 41.47
N VAL A 602 -19.54 4.55 41.93
CA VAL A 602 -18.10 4.73 42.17
C VAL A 602 -17.76 4.39 43.62
N ASP A 603 -18.39 5.04 44.60
CA ASP A 603 -17.99 4.91 46.01
C ASP A 603 -18.34 3.54 46.58
N VAL A 604 -19.57 3.06 46.36
CA VAL A 604 -20.05 1.74 46.80
C VAL A 604 -19.65 0.67 45.78
N GLY A 605 -20.00 0.84 44.51
CA GLY A 605 -19.77 -0.15 43.46
C GLY A 605 -18.31 -0.56 43.30
N SER A 606 -17.37 0.39 43.29
CA SER A 606 -15.94 0.04 43.19
C SER A 606 -15.41 -0.64 44.45
N LYS A 607 -15.92 -0.30 45.65
CA LYS A 607 -15.54 -1.00 46.90
C LYS A 607 -16.06 -2.43 46.91
N ALA A 608 -17.32 -2.62 46.54
CA ALA A 608 -17.95 -3.94 46.43
C ALA A 608 -17.22 -4.82 45.40
N GLN A 609 -16.88 -4.27 44.23
CA GLN A 609 -16.12 -5.00 43.21
C GLN A 609 -14.71 -5.38 43.71
N ARG A 610 -14.02 -4.46 44.41
CA ARG A 610 -12.69 -4.76 44.97
C ARG A 610 -12.76 -5.88 46.02
N LEU A 611 -13.77 -5.85 46.90
CA LEU A 611 -14.01 -6.91 47.86
C LEU A 611 -14.29 -8.25 47.16
N ALA A 612 -15.15 -8.23 46.14
CA ALA A 612 -15.43 -9.43 45.32
C ALA A 612 -14.17 -9.96 44.62
N ASN A 613 -13.33 -9.08 44.06
CA ASN A 613 -12.03 -9.45 43.48
C ASN A 613 -11.15 -10.12 44.55
N ASP A 614 -10.98 -9.50 45.71
CA ASP A 614 -10.10 -10.02 46.76
C ASP A 614 -10.57 -11.40 47.28
N LEU A 615 -11.89 -11.62 47.39
CA LEU A 615 -12.48 -12.89 47.81
C LEU A 615 -12.39 -13.99 46.73
N LEU A 616 -12.64 -13.66 45.47
CA LEU A 616 -12.88 -14.65 44.41
C LEU A 616 -11.74 -14.77 43.38
N ARG A 617 -10.70 -13.93 43.45
CA ARG A 617 -9.56 -13.93 42.51
C ARG A 617 -8.85 -15.28 42.42
N ARG A 618 -8.81 -16.08 43.50
CA ARG A 618 -8.20 -17.42 43.47
C ARG A 618 -8.95 -18.39 42.55
N LEU A 619 -10.28 -18.28 42.51
CA LEU A 619 -11.14 -19.07 41.62
C LEU A 619 -11.07 -18.57 40.16
N ALA A 620 -10.81 -17.28 39.98
CA ALA A 620 -10.84 -16.60 38.69
C ALA A 620 -9.46 -16.58 37.96
N ARG A 621 -8.36 -16.87 38.67
CA ARG A 621 -6.97 -16.90 38.15
C ARG A 621 -6.76 -17.83 36.94
N LYS A 622 -7.44 -18.97 36.88
CA LYS A 622 -7.30 -19.94 35.76
C LYS A 622 -7.71 -19.30 34.42
N GLN A 623 -8.80 -18.54 34.40
CA GLN A 623 -9.27 -17.85 33.20
C GLN A 623 -8.37 -16.68 32.80
N THR A 624 -7.73 -16.01 33.77
CA THR A 624 -6.82 -14.89 33.46
C THR A 624 -5.50 -15.37 32.85
N ALA A 625 -5.00 -16.53 33.27
CA ALA A 625 -3.78 -17.13 32.71
C ALA A 625 -4.00 -17.72 31.31
N ALA A 626 -5.20 -18.22 31.02
CA ALA A 626 -5.58 -18.77 29.73
C ALA A 626 -6.99 -18.25 29.36
N PRO A 627 -7.10 -17.03 28.80
CA PRO A 627 -8.40 -16.47 28.43
C PRO A 627 -9.07 -17.33 27.34
N PRO A 628 -10.39 -17.59 27.44
CA PRO A 628 -11.14 -18.34 26.45
C PRO A 628 -11.26 -17.54 25.15
N ALA A 629 -11.61 -18.23 24.06
CA ALA A 629 -11.89 -17.57 22.80
C ALA A 629 -13.08 -16.61 22.95
N THR A 630 -12.92 -15.36 22.53
CA THR A 630 -14.00 -14.39 22.45
C THR A 630 -14.54 -14.41 21.03
N VAL A 631 -15.76 -14.91 20.86
CA VAL A 631 -16.52 -14.91 19.60
C VAL A 631 -17.95 -14.49 19.94
N GLY A 632 -18.28 -13.23 19.69
CA GLY A 632 -19.57 -12.64 20.04
C GLY A 632 -19.82 -12.49 21.55
N LYS A 633 -21.10 -12.58 21.94
CA LYS A 633 -21.56 -12.32 23.31
C LYS A 633 -21.10 -13.40 24.30
N ALA A 634 -20.29 -13.00 25.27
CA ALA A 634 -19.84 -13.88 26.34
C ALA A 634 -21.01 -14.39 27.20
N PRO A 635 -21.04 -15.67 27.61
CA PRO A 635 -21.99 -16.18 28.58
C PRO A 635 -21.96 -15.39 29.90
N VAL A 636 -23.10 -15.29 30.59
CA VAL A 636 -23.24 -14.51 31.85
C VAL A 636 -22.18 -14.89 32.88
N LYS A 637 -21.89 -16.20 33.01
CA LYS A 637 -20.84 -16.71 33.91
C LYS A 637 -19.48 -16.07 33.61
N GLU A 638 -19.10 -15.96 32.35
CA GLU A 638 -17.82 -15.36 31.95
C GLU A 638 -17.80 -13.86 32.19
N GLN A 639 -18.92 -13.16 31.96
CA GLN A 639 -19.04 -11.73 32.24
C GLN A 639 -18.82 -11.45 33.74
N VAL A 640 -19.43 -12.25 34.62
CA VAL A 640 -19.26 -12.16 36.07
C VAL A 640 -17.82 -12.44 36.47
N ILE A 641 -17.22 -13.51 35.94
CA ILE A 641 -15.82 -13.84 36.24
C ILE A 641 -14.88 -12.73 35.74
N HIS A 642 -15.11 -12.17 34.54
CA HIS A 642 -14.32 -11.07 33.99
C HIS A 642 -14.44 -9.80 34.84
N PHE A 643 -15.66 -9.44 35.25
CA PHE A 643 -15.91 -8.31 36.14
C PHE A 643 -15.17 -8.44 37.46
N ILE A 644 -15.04 -9.66 37.99
CA ILE A 644 -14.36 -9.94 39.25
C ILE A 644 -12.84 -10.15 39.07
N ASN A 645 -12.34 -10.41 37.86
CA ASN A 645 -10.94 -10.73 37.60
C ASN A 645 -9.97 -9.55 37.76
N LYS A 646 -10.36 -8.36 37.28
CA LYS A 646 -9.52 -7.16 37.33
C LYS A 646 -10.00 -6.23 38.44
N LYS A 647 -9.11 -5.93 39.39
CA LYS A 647 -9.42 -5.02 40.49
C LYS A 647 -9.65 -3.60 39.96
N MET A 648 -10.79 -2.99 40.27
CA MET A 648 -11.05 -1.58 39.91
C MET A 648 -10.05 -0.65 40.59
N PRO A 649 -9.63 0.46 39.94
CA PRO A 649 -8.63 1.38 40.49
C PRO A 649 -9.02 1.88 41.89
N GLY A 650 -8.04 1.88 42.80
CA GLY A 650 -8.15 2.48 44.14
C GLY A 650 -7.68 3.93 44.13
N GLY A 651 -8.10 4.72 45.12
CA GLY A 651 -7.59 6.08 45.29
C GLY A 651 -8.07 7.10 44.25
N LEU A 652 -9.20 6.85 43.58
CA LEU A 652 -9.84 7.84 42.71
C LEU A 652 -10.11 9.14 43.49
N PRO A 653 -10.00 10.33 42.86
CA PRO A 653 -10.24 11.60 43.52
C PRO A 653 -11.59 11.60 44.24
N LYS A 654 -11.57 11.83 45.57
CA LYS A 654 -12.80 11.83 46.39
C LYS A 654 -13.71 13.02 46.07
N LYS A 655 -13.16 14.09 45.50
CA LYS A 655 -13.86 15.30 45.07
C LYS A 655 -14.18 15.24 43.57
N SER A 656 -15.25 15.90 43.14
CA SER A 656 -15.51 16.15 41.71
C SER A 656 -14.49 17.15 41.15
N ALA A 657 -14.29 17.19 39.83
CA ALA A 657 -13.41 18.20 39.22
C ALA A 657 -13.85 19.63 39.59
N ARG A 658 -15.16 19.88 39.65
CA ARG A 658 -15.73 21.15 40.14
C ARG A 658 -15.41 21.43 41.62
N ALA A 659 -15.59 20.44 42.50
CA ALA A 659 -15.22 20.56 43.91
C ALA A 659 -13.70 20.57 44.17
N LEU A 660 -12.87 20.24 43.17
CA LEU A 660 -11.41 20.44 43.19
C LEU A 660 -11.02 21.85 42.73
N LEU A 661 -11.91 22.53 42.00
CA LEU A 661 -11.74 23.88 41.49
C LEU A 661 -12.50 24.92 42.34
N ASP A 662 -13.09 24.54 43.48
CA ASP A 662 -13.98 25.35 44.32
C ASP A 662 -15.14 26.03 43.56
N ILE A 663 -15.70 25.31 42.57
CA ILE A 663 -16.88 25.73 41.76
C ILE A 663 -18.08 24.82 42.05
#